data_AF-A0A1V5XJF5-F1
#
_entry.id   AF-A0A1V5XJF5-F1
#
_cell.length_a   1.000
_cell.length_b   1.000
_cell.length_c   1.000
_cell.angle_alpha   90.00
_cell.angle_beta   90.00
_cell.angle_gamma   90.00
#
_symmetry.space_group_name_H-M   'P 1'
#
loop_
_entity.id
_entity.type
_entity.pdbx_description
1 polymer ?
#
loop_
_entity_poly.entity_id
_entity_poly.type
_entity_poly.pdbx_seq_one_letter_code
_entity_poly.pdbx_strand_id
1 'polypeptide(L)'
;MTVTHALARLDGANFGRCRRTPVEHLPTLCAPSRLPCMTMPPNDHPDDRLTTLAGHSFSSQYVPNVDYRLGPQVGQGAMAVAFYALRTAPEGYCPVVIKMLRPSFVRQFGQAASLTVQKETVALGRLNERTPSTPFVVRLIDTGQLGISDRFGPLQLPWLAVEYVHGGPEGTTLTQRVMKSVQDTSFAFDMKRAANAIDCLCAGLAAVHEVGVIHRDMKPSNVLCCGTGDDEILKVADFGVARPQGLAGTFFHDVIGTLGYVAPEAFGSRGSECGPWTDVFGLAGIVFFLLTRHKYLRIKTPADMLTVMGSPERQSILESPMLSPELRRREYACRAIDRVLAQSTALDPNDRPASVEAFAAMIQPWLQPEAGSHRPSPVSRSGLVPTQERPDDAPPWTWILRHRPSDTLVVRRASWDADGRCLAVTNRGLAFWTGTAWRYVPPSATLEDDFRLVHRVGPSRWLVGYGQASLARFSAEGMLDAVDLSGTVRQLDAFDGELGDLAIIVDQTESGVPLLRAMSAWRWVRPIPLDGVTGIASVARVGDAQWLMTGRGDNDAGLVGIYRPLDFDIQLLPTPPVRAFVACAGRETLEIGLASGADGAILWLHGATTRVESVPGGYDVSTVAVDPAGQGWAAGAGRIWHREGPEANAVWTCLWANDQWLVPFVSLFADVGLVIAVTADGAILEGRQLDAESDTEFITAPQK
;
A
#
# COMPACT_ATOMS: atom_id res chain seq x y z
N MET A 1 -4.08 43.36 7.18
CA MET A 1 -3.33 43.73 8.38
C MET A 1 -4.27 44.30 9.43
N THR A 2 -4.99 43.45 10.18
CA THR A 2 -5.61 43.76 11.50
C THR A 2 -6.28 42.49 12.09
N VAL A 3 -5.52 41.42 12.35
CA VAL A 3 -5.91 40.33 13.28
C VAL A 3 -4.70 39.75 14.04
N THR A 4 -3.49 40.28 13.85
CA THR A 4 -2.25 39.68 14.39
C THR A 4 -1.85 40.19 15.79
N HIS A 5 -2.65 41.04 16.44
CA HIS A 5 -2.22 41.73 17.67
C HIS A 5 -2.89 41.30 18.99
N ALA A 6 -3.76 40.28 18.99
CA ALA A 6 -4.49 39.86 20.20
C ALA A 6 -3.95 38.59 20.91
N LEU A 7 -2.93 37.91 20.38
CA LEU A 7 -2.40 36.66 20.97
C LEU A 7 -0.94 36.73 21.45
N ALA A 8 -0.29 37.90 21.41
CA ALA A 8 1.12 38.06 21.77
C ALA A 8 1.37 38.60 23.21
N ARG A 9 0.48 38.31 24.17
CA ARG A 9 0.65 38.77 25.58
C ARG A 9 0.42 37.70 26.65
N LEU A 10 0.74 36.43 26.34
CA LEU A 10 0.77 35.35 27.34
C LEU A 10 2.03 34.48 27.29
N ASP A 11 3.11 34.93 26.66
CA ASP A 11 4.42 34.26 26.72
C ASP A 11 5.35 35.02 27.67
N GLY A 12 5.50 34.49 28.88
CA GLY A 12 6.42 35.04 29.86
C GLY A 12 6.25 34.52 31.27
N ALA A 13 6.23 33.19 31.49
CA ALA A 13 6.52 32.63 32.81
C ALA A 13 7.04 31.18 32.71
N ASN A 14 8.26 30.99 33.25
CA ASN A 14 9.02 29.75 33.32
C ASN A 14 8.24 28.55 33.89
N PHE A 15 8.47 27.39 33.28
CA PHE A 15 8.13 26.08 33.85
C PHE A 15 8.86 25.86 35.18
N GLY A 16 8.11 25.96 36.29
CA GLY A 16 8.57 25.64 37.63
C GLY A 16 7.44 25.05 38.47
N ARG A 17 7.65 23.81 38.93
CA ARG A 17 6.83 23.00 39.87
C ARG A 17 5.69 23.75 40.59
N CYS A 18 4.43 23.41 40.28
CA CYS A 18 3.28 23.93 41.01
C CYS A 18 2.92 23.06 42.23
N ARG A 19 3.22 23.58 43.43
CA ARG A 19 2.51 23.28 44.68
C ARG A 19 1.17 24.03 44.69
N ARG A 20 0.16 23.41 45.32
CA ARG A 20 -1.20 23.94 45.56
C ARG A 20 -1.16 25.25 46.39
N THR A 21 -1.88 26.29 45.94
CA THR A 21 -2.62 27.29 46.76
C THR A 21 -3.50 28.19 45.86
N PRO A 22 -4.56 28.85 46.40
CA PRO A 22 -5.86 29.00 45.73
C PRO A 22 -6.05 30.28 44.91
N VAL A 23 -7.07 30.22 44.03
CA VAL A 23 -7.52 31.27 43.11
C VAL A 23 -8.46 32.23 43.85
N GLU A 24 -8.12 33.52 43.89
CA GLU A 24 -9.09 34.59 44.14
C GLU A 24 -9.17 35.55 42.94
N HIS A 25 -10.43 35.83 42.56
CA HIS A 25 -10.93 36.88 41.65
C HIS A 25 -10.92 36.61 40.13
N LEU A 26 -11.98 35.93 39.68
CA LEU A 26 -12.59 36.09 38.35
C LEU A 26 -13.86 36.97 38.47
N PRO A 27 -14.14 37.89 37.52
CA PRO A 27 -15.35 38.69 37.53
C PRO A 27 -16.58 37.82 37.22
N THR A 28 -17.67 38.10 37.93
CA THR A 28 -18.96 37.43 37.90
C THR A 28 -19.54 37.39 36.48
N LEU A 29 -19.63 36.19 35.88
CA LEU A 29 -20.37 35.94 34.64
C LEU A 29 -21.80 35.51 34.98
N CYS A 30 -22.77 36.10 34.29
CA CYS A 30 -24.20 35.78 34.38
C CYS A 30 -24.48 34.27 34.22
N ALA A 31 -25.53 33.80 34.88
CA ALA A 31 -25.96 32.40 34.92
C ALA A 31 -26.25 31.82 33.51
N PRO A 32 -25.96 30.53 33.27
CA PRO A 32 -26.20 29.87 31.99
C PRO A 32 -27.71 29.68 31.75
N SER A 33 -28.20 30.16 30.61
CA SER A 33 -29.54 29.82 30.11
C SER A 33 -29.54 28.40 29.57
N ARG A 34 -30.30 27.50 30.21
CA ARG A 34 -30.65 26.17 29.69
C ARG A 34 -31.77 26.33 28.66
N LEU A 35 -31.64 25.74 27.47
CA LEU A 35 -32.63 25.86 26.39
C LEU A 35 -33.64 24.70 26.41
N PRO A 36 -34.94 24.98 26.55
CA PRO A 36 -36.01 24.22 25.92
C PRO A 36 -36.51 24.99 24.68
N CYS A 37 -36.30 24.42 23.49
CA CYS A 37 -36.85 24.85 22.18
C CYS A 37 -36.63 26.33 21.78
N MET A 38 -35.70 26.59 20.85
CA MET A 38 -35.33 27.94 20.42
C MET A 38 -36.22 28.45 19.25
N THR A 39 -36.87 29.61 19.39
CA THR A 39 -37.66 30.28 18.35
C THR A 39 -36.81 31.30 17.55
N MET A 40 -36.80 31.19 16.22
CA MET A 40 -35.96 32.02 15.34
C MET A 40 -36.72 33.20 14.69
N PRO A 41 -36.10 34.39 14.51
CA PRO A 41 -36.71 35.56 13.84
C PRO A 41 -36.97 35.37 12.31
N PRO A 42 -37.79 36.21 11.63
CA PRO A 42 -38.42 35.85 10.35
C PRO A 42 -37.58 35.94 9.04
N ASN A 43 -36.50 36.74 8.94
CA ASN A 43 -36.12 37.35 7.64
C ASN A 43 -34.80 36.93 6.94
N ASP A 44 -34.06 35.89 7.33
CA ASP A 44 -32.80 35.49 6.62
C ASP A 44 -32.86 34.07 6.02
N HIS A 45 -31.90 33.69 5.18
CA HIS A 45 -31.76 32.33 4.65
C HIS A 45 -31.60 31.34 5.82
N PRO A 46 -32.25 30.15 5.80
CA PRO A 46 -32.29 29.24 6.96
C PRO A 46 -30.90 28.80 7.47
N ASP A 47 -29.87 28.86 6.62
CA ASP A 47 -28.50 28.49 6.99
C ASP A 47 -27.65 29.67 7.52
N ASP A 48 -28.00 30.92 7.18
CA ASP A 48 -27.21 32.12 7.52
C ASP A 48 -27.16 32.39 9.03
N ARG A 49 -27.99 31.68 9.81
CA ARG A 49 -28.10 31.84 11.27
C ARG A 49 -27.50 30.71 12.08
N LEU A 50 -26.92 29.68 11.47
CA LEU A 50 -26.13 28.70 12.24
C LEU A 50 -24.97 29.38 12.98
N THR A 51 -24.41 30.44 12.41
CA THR A 51 -23.39 31.31 13.03
C THR A 51 -23.88 31.96 14.34
N THR A 52 -25.18 32.23 14.47
CA THR A 52 -25.78 32.80 15.70
C THR A 52 -25.81 31.82 16.86
N LEU A 53 -25.61 30.52 16.61
CA LEU A 53 -25.47 29.50 17.66
C LEU A 53 -24.14 29.65 18.42
N ALA A 54 -23.14 30.36 17.87
CA ALA A 54 -21.91 30.68 18.59
C ALA A 54 -22.23 31.40 19.92
N GLY A 55 -21.63 30.93 21.01
CA GLY A 55 -21.87 31.42 22.37
C GLY A 55 -22.94 30.66 23.16
N HIS A 56 -23.81 29.89 22.50
CA HIS A 56 -24.86 29.11 23.16
C HIS A 56 -24.29 27.79 23.74
N SER A 57 -24.98 27.26 24.75
CA SER A 57 -24.64 25.96 25.35
C SER A 57 -25.80 24.97 25.26
N PHE A 58 -25.49 23.69 25.09
CA PHE A 58 -26.47 22.60 25.11
C PHE A 58 -25.87 21.36 25.78
N SER A 59 -26.72 20.53 26.37
CA SER A 59 -26.30 19.30 27.05
C SER A 59 -26.24 18.11 26.10
N SER A 60 -25.35 17.16 26.37
CA SER A 60 -25.35 15.86 25.70
C SER A 60 -26.69 15.15 25.90
N GLN A 61 -27.19 14.51 24.84
CA GLN A 61 -28.41 13.71 24.90
C GLN A 61 -28.18 12.33 25.55
N TYR A 62 -26.96 11.80 25.46
CA TYR A 62 -26.65 10.43 25.85
C TYR A 62 -25.69 10.33 27.05
N VAL A 63 -24.90 11.38 27.32
CA VAL A 63 -23.93 11.37 28.42
C VAL A 63 -24.37 12.34 29.53
N PRO A 64 -24.75 11.85 30.72
CA PRO A 64 -25.16 12.71 31.82
C PRO A 64 -24.05 13.68 32.26
N ASN A 65 -24.45 14.89 32.67
CA ASN A 65 -23.54 15.93 33.19
C ASN A 65 -22.46 16.39 32.19
N VAL A 66 -22.72 16.27 30.89
CA VAL A 66 -21.86 16.80 29.82
C VAL A 66 -22.57 17.94 29.11
N ASP A 67 -21.93 19.11 29.09
CA ASP A 67 -22.41 20.31 28.41
C ASP A 67 -21.40 20.78 27.36
N TYR A 68 -21.90 21.30 26.24
CA TYR A 68 -21.12 21.85 25.15
C TYR A 68 -21.41 23.33 25.00
N ARG A 69 -20.39 24.18 25.09
CA ARG A 69 -20.49 25.60 24.75
C ARG A 69 -19.92 25.86 23.37
N LEU A 70 -20.78 26.20 22.42
CA LEU A 70 -20.38 26.53 21.05
C LEU A 70 -19.57 27.83 21.03
N GLY A 71 -18.48 27.80 20.29
CA GLY A 71 -17.61 28.93 20.02
C GLY A 71 -17.68 29.35 18.54
N PRO A 72 -16.59 29.92 17.99
CA PRO A 72 -16.57 30.35 16.60
C PRO A 72 -16.68 29.18 15.63
N GLN A 73 -17.24 29.47 14.45
CA GLN A 73 -17.24 28.54 13.32
C GLN A 73 -15.80 28.30 12.84
N VAL A 74 -15.45 27.03 12.66
CA VAL A 74 -14.12 26.60 12.18
C VAL A 74 -14.15 26.11 10.73
N GLY A 75 -15.33 25.76 10.20
CA GLY A 75 -15.49 25.35 8.81
C GLY A 75 -16.95 25.25 8.38
N GLN A 76 -17.19 25.30 7.08
CA GLN A 76 -18.52 25.12 6.49
C GLN A 76 -18.41 24.36 5.17
N GLY A 77 -19.22 23.32 5.04
CA GLY A 77 -19.36 22.54 3.82
C GLY A 77 -20.78 22.64 3.24
N ALA A 78 -21.01 21.87 2.18
CA ALA A 78 -22.33 21.74 1.56
C ALA A 78 -23.37 21.19 2.54
N MET A 79 -22.98 20.22 3.39
CA MET A 79 -23.91 19.46 4.23
C MET A 79 -23.97 19.93 5.68
N ALA A 80 -22.86 20.45 6.21
CA ALA A 80 -22.68 20.71 7.64
C ALA A 80 -21.85 21.96 7.91
N VAL A 81 -21.98 22.50 9.11
CA VAL A 81 -21.14 23.56 9.68
C VAL A 81 -20.40 22.98 10.89
N ALA A 82 -19.11 23.28 10.99
CA ALA A 82 -18.25 22.86 12.09
C ALA A 82 -17.97 24.05 13.01
N PHE A 83 -18.18 23.84 14.32
CA PHE A 83 -17.92 24.82 15.37
C PHE A 83 -16.84 24.32 16.31
N TYR A 84 -15.92 25.20 16.70
CA TYR A 84 -15.14 24.97 17.91
C TYR A 84 -16.10 24.99 19.10
N ALA A 85 -15.95 24.10 20.07
CA ALA A 85 -16.74 24.10 21.28
C ALA A 85 -15.90 23.70 22.50
N LEU A 86 -16.31 24.18 23.67
CA LEU A 86 -15.76 23.73 24.94
C LEU A 86 -16.71 22.71 25.55
N ARG A 87 -16.26 21.45 25.65
CA ARG A 87 -16.95 20.39 26.38
C ARG A 87 -16.63 20.52 27.87
N THR A 88 -17.66 20.54 28.70
CA THR A 88 -17.59 20.52 30.17
C THR A 88 -18.17 19.19 30.64
N ALA A 89 -17.38 18.41 31.37
CA ALA A 89 -17.76 17.11 31.89
C ALA A 89 -17.22 16.92 33.31
N PRO A 90 -17.64 15.89 34.07
CA PRO A 90 -17.14 15.65 35.42
C PRO A 90 -15.61 15.50 35.50
N GLU A 91 -14.98 14.97 34.45
CA GLU A 91 -13.53 14.82 34.32
C GLU A 91 -12.78 16.11 33.96
N GLY A 92 -13.49 17.19 33.61
CA GLY A 92 -12.90 18.50 33.31
C GLY A 92 -13.37 19.11 31.99
N TYR A 93 -12.59 20.10 31.52
CA TYR A 93 -12.86 20.85 30.29
C TYR A 93 -12.00 20.33 29.14
N CYS A 94 -12.61 20.12 27.97
CA CYS A 94 -11.91 19.64 26.78
C CYS A 94 -12.41 20.39 25.52
N PRO A 95 -11.52 20.94 24.67
CA PRO A 95 -11.93 21.51 23.40
C PRO A 95 -12.35 20.39 22.41
N VAL A 96 -13.43 20.61 21.69
CA VAL A 96 -13.97 19.69 20.68
C VAL A 96 -14.40 20.46 19.43
N VAL A 97 -14.62 19.74 18.34
CA VAL A 97 -15.30 20.26 17.15
C VAL A 97 -16.68 19.65 17.05
N ILE A 98 -17.71 20.49 16.96
CA ILE A 98 -19.09 20.05 16.75
C ILE A 98 -19.48 20.30 15.31
N LYS A 99 -19.65 19.21 14.56
CA LYS A 99 -20.12 19.22 13.17
C LYS A 99 -21.63 19.00 13.19
N MET A 100 -22.36 20.00 12.74
CA MET A 100 -23.82 20.05 12.76
C MET A 100 -24.38 20.16 11.35
N LEU A 101 -25.37 19.34 11.00
CA LEU A 101 -25.98 19.41 9.68
C LEU A 101 -26.74 20.72 9.48
N ARG A 102 -26.75 21.20 8.24
CA ARG A 102 -27.45 22.44 7.86
C ARG A 102 -28.97 22.23 7.84
N PRO A 103 -29.77 23.21 8.32
CA PRO A 103 -31.22 23.16 8.23
C PRO A 103 -31.74 22.89 6.82
N SER A 104 -31.19 23.57 5.81
CA SER A 104 -31.57 23.36 4.41
C SER A 104 -31.35 21.91 3.97
N PHE A 105 -30.20 21.33 4.32
CA PHE A 105 -29.83 19.96 3.99
C PHE A 105 -30.75 18.94 4.69
N VAL A 106 -31.00 19.11 5.99
CA VAL A 106 -31.90 18.21 6.73
C VAL A 106 -33.33 18.29 6.18
N ARG A 107 -33.81 19.47 5.80
CA ARG A 107 -35.15 19.62 5.19
C ARG A 107 -35.22 18.97 3.81
N GLN A 108 -34.16 19.09 3.01
CA GLN A 108 -34.12 18.53 1.67
C GLN A 108 -34.04 16.99 1.67
N PHE A 109 -33.31 16.38 2.61
CA PHE A 109 -33.06 14.92 2.65
C PHE A 109 -33.81 14.16 3.73
N GLY A 110 -34.45 14.85 4.69
CA GLY A 110 -35.19 14.23 5.77
C GLY A 110 -34.39 13.15 6.50
N GLN A 111 -34.91 11.92 6.51
CA GLN A 111 -34.26 10.78 7.16
C GLN A 111 -32.87 10.44 6.59
N ALA A 112 -32.65 10.67 5.29
CA ALA A 112 -31.35 10.39 4.68
C ALA A 112 -30.24 11.31 5.25
N ALA A 113 -30.57 12.53 5.69
CA ALA A 113 -29.62 13.39 6.40
C ALA A 113 -29.21 12.81 7.76
N SER A 114 -30.14 12.23 8.51
CA SER A 114 -29.83 11.62 9.81
C SER A 114 -28.95 10.37 9.66
N LEU A 115 -29.24 9.54 8.64
CA LEU A 115 -28.44 8.35 8.33
C LEU A 115 -26.98 8.70 7.99
N THR A 116 -26.73 9.88 7.41
CA THR A 116 -25.38 10.36 7.12
C THR A 116 -24.53 10.52 8.39
N VAL A 117 -25.02 11.24 9.40
CA VAL A 117 -24.30 11.43 10.68
C VAL A 117 -24.19 10.10 11.42
N GLN A 118 -25.23 9.26 11.36
CA GLN A 118 -25.19 7.94 11.99
C GLN A 118 -24.10 7.04 11.38
N LYS A 119 -23.94 7.03 10.05
CA LYS A 119 -22.87 6.27 9.38
C LYS A 119 -21.47 6.73 9.79
N GLU A 120 -21.25 8.04 9.83
CA GLU A 120 -19.97 8.62 10.27
C GLU A 120 -19.69 8.30 11.75
N THR A 121 -20.72 8.40 12.60
CA THR A 121 -20.64 8.04 14.03
C THR A 121 -20.30 6.57 14.23
N VAL A 122 -20.95 5.65 13.50
CA VAL A 122 -20.68 4.21 13.61
C VAL A 122 -19.25 3.88 13.15
N ALA A 123 -18.79 4.50 12.06
CA ALA A 123 -17.44 4.31 11.57
C ALA A 123 -16.38 4.76 12.60
N LEU A 124 -16.51 5.99 13.11
CA LEU A 124 -15.59 6.51 14.11
C LEU A 124 -15.72 5.80 15.47
N GLY A 125 -16.92 5.34 15.83
CA GLY A 125 -17.17 4.53 17.02
C GLY A 125 -16.38 3.22 17.01
N ARG A 126 -16.41 2.49 15.88
CA ARG A 126 -15.60 1.27 15.71
C ARG A 126 -14.11 1.54 15.83
N LEU A 127 -13.64 2.69 15.32
CA LEU A 127 -12.24 3.09 15.44
C LEU A 127 -11.84 3.45 16.87
N ASN A 128 -12.72 4.11 17.61
CA ASN A 128 -12.51 4.40 19.03
C ASN A 128 -12.37 3.12 19.88
N GLU A 129 -13.06 2.05 19.49
CA GLU A 129 -13.03 0.74 20.17
C GLU A 129 -11.87 -0.16 19.73
N ARG A 130 -11.17 0.21 18.64
CA ARG A 130 -10.03 -0.56 18.12
C ARG A 130 -8.88 -0.63 19.14
N THR A 131 -8.27 -1.82 19.23
CA THR A 131 -7.05 -2.05 20.01
C THR A 131 -5.95 -2.62 19.09
N PRO A 132 -4.77 -1.96 18.98
CA PRO A 132 -4.40 -0.71 19.64
C PRO A 132 -5.16 0.50 19.06
N SER A 133 -5.30 1.57 19.85
CA SER A 133 -5.89 2.83 19.37
C SER A 133 -5.01 3.46 18.29
N THR A 134 -5.62 4.11 17.29
CA THR A 134 -4.88 4.86 16.27
C THR A 134 -4.85 6.36 16.59
N PRO A 135 -3.67 7.01 16.62
CA PRO A 135 -3.60 8.47 16.77
C PRO A 135 -3.84 9.21 15.45
N PHE A 136 -3.91 8.51 14.31
CA PHE A 136 -3.91 9.08 12.96
C PHE A 136 -5.31 9.29 12.37
N VAL A 137 -6.37 9.12 13.17
CA VAL A 137 -7.75 9.42 12.78
C VAL A 137 -8.38 10.26 13.89
N VAL A 138 -9.24 11.20 13.52
CA VAL A 138 -9.97 12.01 14.51
C VAL A 138 -10.86 11.14 15.39
N ARG A 139 -10.73 11.31 16.70
CA ARG A 139 -11.52 10.56 17.69
C ARG A 139 -12.95 11.09 17.79
N LEU A 140 -13.94 10.19 17.81
CA LEU A 140 -15.33 10.54 18.16
C LEU A 140 -15.43 10.81 19.68
N ILE A 141 -16.12 11.87 20.07
CA ILE A 141 -16.35 12.23 21.47
C ILE A 141 -17.80 12.00 21.88
N ASP A 142 -18.75 12.47 21.07
CA ASP A 142 -20.19 12.36 21.34
C ASP A 142 -21.01 12.58 20.06
N THR A 143 -22.31 12.33 20.12
CA THR A 143 -23.27 12.62 19.05
C THR A 143 -24.64 12.95 19.63
N GLY A 144 -25.50 13.62 18.87
CA GLY A 144 -26.86 13.86 19.29
C GLY A 144 -27.69 14.60 18.25
N GLN A 145 -28.83 15.10 18.72
CA GLN A 145 -29.71 15.96 17.94
C GLN A 145 -29.95 17.26 18.69
N LEU A 146 -30.00 18.37 17.97
CA LEU A 146 -30.32 19.68 18.51
C LEU A 146 -31.64 20.17 17.90
N GLY A 147 -32.63 20.37 18.75
CA GLY A 147 -33.92 20.92 18.36
C GLY A 147 -33.83 22.42 18.14
N ILE A 148 -34.09 22.87 16.92
CA ILE A 148 -34.25 24.28 16.56
C ILE A 148 -35.67 24.52 16.06
N SER A 149 -36.20 25.74 16.19
CA SER A 149 -37.45 26.14 15.54
C SER A 149 -37.22 27.37 14.69
N ASP A 150 -37.34 27.22 13.37
CA ASP A 150 -37.27 28.32 12.42
C ASP A 150 -38.67 28.69 11.87
N ARG A 151 -38.73 29.61 10.90
CA ARG A 151 -39.99 30.04 10.25
C ARG A 151 -40.75 28.92 9.53
N PHE A 152 -40.08 27.80 9.24
CA PHE A 152 -40.63 26.61 8.60
C PHE A 152 -40.97 25.51 9.63
N GLY A 153 -40.96 25.83 10.92
CA GLY A 153 -41.33 24.93 12.01
C GLY A 153 -40.14 24.24 12.69
N PRO A 154 -40.42 23.40 13.71
CA PRO A 154 -39.41 22.70 14.48
C PRO A 154 -38.62 21.72 13.60
N LEU A 155 -37.31 21.64 13.83
CA LEU A 155 -36.38 20.78 13.11
C LEU A 155 -35.33 20.22 14.08
N GLN A 156 -35.02 18.93 13.96
CA GLN A 156 -33.92 18.31 14.68
C GLN A 156 -32.68 18.32 13.79
N LEU A 157 -31.60 18.94 14.26
CA LEU A 157 -30.32 18.95 13.57
C LEU A 157 -29.40 17.88 14.17
N PRO A 158 -29.06 16.83 13.42
CA PRO A 158 -28.02 15.89 13.83
C PRO A 158 -26.67 16.59 13.98
N TRP A 159 -25.95 16.26 15.05
CA TRP A 159 -24.60 16.72 15.29
C TRP A 159 -23.70 15.58 15.79
N LEU A 160 -22.41 15.73 15.54
CA LEU A 160 -21.35 14.88 16.10
C LEU A 160 -20.25 15.75 16.66
N ALA A 161 -19.70 15.36 17.81
CA ALA A 161 -18.56 15.97 18.45
C ALA A 161 -17.33 15.09 18.25
N VAL A 162 -16.26 15.65 17.68
CA VAL A 162 -14.96 14.99 17.51
C VAL A 162 -13.88 15.75 18.24
N GLU A 163 -12.71 15.12 18.43
CA GLU A 163 -11.56 15.79 19.01
C GLU A 163 -11.21 17.08 18.26
N TYR A 164 -10.80 18.11 19.00
CA TYR A 164 -10.24 19.30 18.40
C TYR A 164 -8.75 19.11 18.12
N VAL A 165 -8.37 19.19 16.84
CA VAL A 165 -6.97 19.14 16.41
C VAL A 165 -6.41 20.55 16.34
N HIS A 166 -5.41 20.83 17.17
CA HIS A 166 -4.75 22.14 17.18
C HIS A 166 -3.60 22.19 16.16
N GLY A 167 -3.81 22.97 15.10
CA GLY A 167 -2.83 23.15 14.02
C GLY A 167 -1.60 23.98 14.35
N GLY A 168 -1.57 24.66 15.49
CA GLY A 168 -0.50 25.62 15.81
C GLY A 168 -0.38 26.75 14.77
N PRO A 169 0.77 27.44 14.72
CA PRO A 169 0.97 28.59 13.84
C PRO A 169 1.07 28.21 12.35
N GLU A 170 1.34 26.95 12.02
CA GLU A 170 1.47 26.48 10.63
C GLU A 170 0.13 26.17 9.96
N GLY A 171 -0.96 26.14 10.73
CA GLY A 171 -2.31 25.86 10.25
C GLY A 171 -2.78 24.43 10.54
N THR A 172 -4.10 24.26 10.53
CA THR A 172 -4.76 23.02 10.98
C THR A 172 -5.01 22.04 9.85
N THR A 173 -5.21 22.50 8.62
CA THR A 173 -5.44 21.60 7.47
C THR A 173 -4.17 21.39 6.66
N LEU A 174 -4.06 20.26 5.99
CA LEU A 174 -2.93 19.99 5.10
C LEU A 174 -2.80 21.04 4.00
N THR A 175 -3.93 21.53 3.48
CA THR A 175 -3.94 22.66 2.54
C THR A 175 -3.21 23.88 3.12
N GLN A 176 -3.54 24.29 4.35
CA GLN A 176 -2.88 25.43 5.00
C GLN A 176 -1.38 25.17 5.19
N ARG A 177 -1.00 23.97 5.60
CA ARG A 177 0.41 23.62 5.85
C ARG A 177 1.26 23.62 4.58
N VAL A 178 0.76 23.04 3.49
CA VAL A 178 1.45 23.07 2.20
C VAL A 178 1.58 24.51 1.69
N MET A 179 0.52 25.32 1.81
CA MET A 179 0.58 26.73 1.42
C MET A 179 1.57 27.53 2.27
N LYS A 180 1.63 27.25 3.58
CA LYS A 180 2.59 27.85 4.50
C LYS A 180 4.03 27.46 4.15
N SER A 181 4.28 26.19 3.84
CA SER A 181 5.58 25.70 3.35
C SER A 181 6.04 26.47 2.11
N VAL A 182 5.14 26.64 1.13
CA VAL A 182 5.43 27.39 -0.11
C VAL A 182 5.73 28.87 0.20
N GLN A 183 5.01 29.48 1.14
CA GLN A 183 5.28 30.87 1.55
C GLN A 183 6.64 31.02 2.24
N ASP A 184 7.02 30.04 3.06
CA ASP A 184 8.21 30.12 3.90
C ASP A 184 9.49 29.68 3.16
N THR A 185 9.37 28.72 2.23
CA THR A 185 10.51 28.05 1.60
C THR A 185 10.55 28.15 0.07
N SER A 186 9.48 28.68 -0.55
CA SER A 186 9.26 28.69 -2.02
C SER A 186 9.04 27.31 -2.66
N PHE A 187 8.96 26.23 -1.88
CA PHE A 187 8.59 24.90 -2.34
C PHE A 187 7.51 24.28 -1.44
N ALA A 188 6.89 23.19 -1.89
CA ALA A 188 5.87 22.48 -1.11
C ALA A 188 6.50 21.71 0.06
N PHE A 189 6.06 20.50 0.41
CA PHE A 189 6.74 19.74 1.45
C PHE A 189 8.11 19.23 0.96
N ASP A 190 9.10 19.25 1.85
CA ASP A 190 10.34 18.52 1.64
C ASP A 190 10.11 17.00 1.74
N MET A 191 11.15 16.23 1.40
CA MET A 191 11.07 14.78 1.33
C MET A 191 10.70 14.15 2.69
N LYS A 192 11.35 14.60 3.78
CA LYS A 192 11.14 14.07 5.13
C LYS A 192 9.72 14.33 5.61
N ARG A 193 9.22 15.56 5.41
CA ARG A 193 7.87 15.95 5.81
C ARG A 193 6.80 15.25 4.97
N ALA A 194 7.04 15.07 3.67
CA ALA A 194 6.16 14.29 2.80
C ALA A 194 6.12 12.81 3.19
N ALA A 195 7.26 12.20 3.53
CA ALA A 195 7.34 10.83 4.03
C ALA A 195 6.53 10.66 5.33
N ASN A 196 6.73 11.54 6.31
CA ASN A 196 5.97 11.54 7.57
C ASN A 196 4.45 11.70 7.35
N ALA A 197 4.06 12.57 6.42
CA ALA A 197 2.66 12.73 6.02
C ALA A 197 2.08 11.43 5.46
N ILE A 198 2.81 10.74 4.59
CA ILE A 198 2.40 9.45 4.02
C ILE A 198 2.29 8.39 5.10
N ASP A 199 3.28 8.28 5.99
CA ASP A 199 3.25 7.36 7.14
C ASP A 199 1.99 7.53 7.98
N CYS A 200 1.73 8.76 8.43
CA CYS A 200 0.55 9.08 9.24
C CYS A 200 -0.76 8.74 8.51
N LEU A 201 -0.88 9.15 7.24
CA LEU A 201 -2.10 8.96 6.46
C LEU A 201 -2.35 7.48 6.14
N CYS A 202 -1.31 6.72 5.80
CA CYS A 202 -1.43 5.29 5.54
C CYS A 202 -1.77 4.53 6.82
N ALA A 203 -1.13 4.84 7.95
CA ALA A 203 -1.47 4.23 9.23
C ALA A 203 -2.91 4.56 9.69
N GLY A 204 -3.39 5.79 9.41
CA GLY A 204 -4.77 6.18 9.66
C GLY A 204 -5.76 5.42 8.78
N LEU A 205 -5.52 5.36 7.48
CA LEU A 205 -6.38 4.65 6.52
C LEU A 205 -6.36 3.13 6.72
N ALA A 206 -5.22 2.54 7.06
CA ALA A 206 -5.10 1.14 7.42
C ALA A 206 -6.06 0.79 8.58
N ALA A 207 -6.04 1.59 9.65
CA ALA A 207 -6.95 1.41 10.78
C ALA A 207 -8.43 1.57 10.37
N VAL A 208 -8.73 2.50 9.45
CA VAL A 208 -10.08 2.67 8.87
C VAL A 208 -10.52 1.42 8.10
N HIS A 209 -9.64 0.85 7.27
CA HIS A 209 -9.93 -0.32 6.46
C HIS A 209 -10.09 -1.59 7.30
N GLU A 210 -9.29 -1.76 8.35
CA GLU A 210 -9.38 -2.88 9.30
C GLU A 210 -10.74 -2.99 9.99
N VAL A 211 -11.42 -1.86 10.26
CA VAL A 211 -12.77 -1.87 10.85
C VAL A 211 -13.89 -1.98 9.81
N GLY A 212 -13.53 -2.32 8.56
CA GLY A 212 -14.44 -2.55 7.44
C GLY A 212 -15.06 -1.26 6.89
N VAL A 213 -14.38 -0.11 7.05
CA VAL A 213 -14.84 1.19 6.55
C VAL A 213 -13.92 1.64 5.42
N ILE A 214 -14.48 2.22 4.36
CA ILE A 214 -13.73 2.92 3.30
C ILE A 214 -14.05 4.42 3.41
N HIS A 215 -13.05 5.29 3.36
CA HIS A 215 -13.19 6.72 3.60
C HIS A 215 -13.96 7.44 2.48
N ARG A 216 -13.64 7.17 1.21
CA ARG A 216 -14.32 7.63 -0.03
C ARG A 216 -14.26 9.14 -0.35
N ASP A 217 -13.74 9.96 0.55
CA ASP A 217 -13.58 11.42 0.33
C ASP A 217 -12.19 11.90 0.78
N MET A 218 -11.14 11.14 0.46
CA MET A 218 -9.76 11.55 0.78
C MET A 218 -9.37 12.78 -0.04
N LYS A 219 -9.03 13.89 0.65
CA LYS A 219 -8.55 15.13 0.04
C LYS A 219 -7.78 15.98 1.07
N PRO A 220 -6.97 16.97 0.65
CA PRO A 220 -6.14 17.75 1.59
C PRO A 220 -6.92 18.52 2.67
N SER A 221 -8.17 18.94 2.41
CA SER A 221 -8.98 19.61 3.44
C SER A 221 -9.47 18.68 4.55
N ASN A 222 -9.46 17.36 4.30
CA ASN A 222 -9.91 16.32 5.23
C ASN A 222 -8.72 15.70 5.98
N VAL A 223 -7.53 16.28 5.84
CA VAL A 223 -6.35 15.93 6.60
C VAL A 223 -6.05 17.07 7.57
N LEU A 224 -6.14 16.77 8.86
CA LEU A 224 -5.80 17.71 9.93
C LEU A 224 -4.37 17.45 10.40
N CYS A 225 -3.64 18.51 10.71
CA CYS A 225 -2.25 18.44 11.13
C CYS A 225 -2.13 19.04 12.53
N CYS A 226 -1.35 18.41 13.41
CA CYS A 226 -0.96 18.93 14.72
C CYS A 226 0.54 18.71 14.97
N GLY A 227 1.11 19.46 15.92
CA GLY A 227 2.56 19.47 16.12
C GLY A 227 3.30 20.14 14.96
N THR A 228 4.63 20.18 15.01
CA THR A 228 5.51 20.70 13.95
C THR A 228 6.83 19.93 13.98
N GLY A 229 7.60 19.97 12.88
CA GLY A 229 8.87 19.26 12.79
C GLY A 229 8.72 17.76 12.98
N ASP A 230 9.53 17.17 13.86
CA ASP A 230 9.55 15.72 14.12
C ASP A 230 8.33 15.22 14.91
N ASP A 231 7.61 16.12 15.61
CA ASP A 231 6.38 15.80 16.34
C ASP A 231 5.12 16.10 15.50
N GLU A 232 5.28 16.41 14.20
CA GLU A 232 4.15 16.65 13.30
C GLU A 232 3.37 15.35 13.07
N ILE A 233 2.08 15.35 13.41
CA ILE A 233 1.16 14.22 13.19
C ILE A 233 0.03 14.67 12.26
N LEU A 234 -0.27 13.86 11.26
CA LEU A 234 -1.41 14.06 10.37
C LEU A 234 -2.52 13.08 10.74
N LYS A 235 -3.76 13.58 10.75
CA LYS A 235 -4.98 12.87 11.14
C LYS A 235 -5.99 12.91 10.01
N VAL A 236 -6.54 11.76 9.66
CA VAL A 236 -7.67 11.62 8.74
C VAL A 236 -8.95 12.08 9.44
N ALA A 237 -9.75 12.91 8.75
CA ALA A 237 -11.02 13.44 9.23
C ALA A 237 -12.10 13.40 8.13
N ASP A 238 -13.37 13.58 8.51
CA ASP A 238 -14.51 13.77 7.60
C ASP A 238 -14.73 12.64 6.57
N PHE A 239 -15.39 11.56 7.01
CA PHE A 239 -15.59 10.37 6.19
C PHE A 239 -16.72 10.59 5.16
N GLY A 240 -16.46 10.20 3.91
CA GLY A 240 -17.40 10.26 2.79
C GLY A 240 -18.53 9.23 2.81
N VAL A 241 -18.74 8.50 3.92
CA VAL A 241 -19.80 7.46 4.09
C VAL A 241 -21.23 8.02 3.93
N ALA A 242 -21.31 9.34 3.89
CA ALA A 242 -22.47 10.20 3.91
C ALA A 242 -23.21 10.41 2.58
N ARG A 243 -22.75 9.84 1.45
CA ARG A 243 -23.48 9.98 0.18
C ARG A 243 -24.71 9.05 0.18
N PRO A 244 -25.95 9.56 0.19
CA PRO A 244 -27.12 8.71 0.14
C PRO A 244 -27.16 7.96 -1.21
N GLN A 245 -27.46 6.66 -1.19
CA GLN A 245 -27.62 5.87 -2.41
C GLN A 245 -28.73 6.48 -3.28
N GLY A 246 -28.43 6.72 -4.56
CA GLY A 246 -29.40 7.23 -5.55
C GLY A 246 -29.33 8.72 -5.90
N LEU A 247 -28.42 9.50 -5.31
CA LEU A 247 -28.31 10.96 -5.56
C LEU A 247 -27.26 11.36 -6.60
N ALA A 248 -26.99 10.49 -7.57
CA ALA A 248 -26.01 10.73 -8.63
C ALA A 248 -26.41 11.83 -9.64
N GLY A 249 -27.51 12.55 -9.45
CA GLY A 249 -27.95 13.61 -10.38
C GLY A 249 -27.70 15.02 -9.86
N THR A 250 -28.16 15.33 -8.64
CA THR A 250 -28.37 16.72 -8.21
C THR A 250 -27.29 17.25 -7.25
N PHE A 251 -26.53 16.37 -6.57
CA PHE A 251 -25.42 16.77 -5.69
C PHE A 251 -24.12 17.08 -6.44
N PHE A 252 -24.05 16.75 -7.72
CA PHE A 252 -22.86 16.97 -8.52
C PHE A 252 -22.52 18.46 -8.73
N HIS A 253 -23.50 19.36 -8.65
CA HIS A 253 -23.28 20.79 -8.94
C HIS A 253 -22.56 21.57 -7.83
N ASP A 254 -22.66 21.18 -6.55
CA ASP A 254 -21.88 21.79 -5.46
C ASP A 254 -20.55 21.06 -5.17
N VAL A 255 -20.34 19.89 -5.80
CA VAL A 255 -19.13 19.03 -5.68
C VAL A 255 -18.13 19.30 -6.82
N ILE A 256 -18.28 20.42 -7.54
CA ILE A 256 -17.38 20.83 -8.65
C ILE A 256 -15.91 21.04 -8.18
N GLY A 257 -15.66 21.18 -6.88
CA GLY A 257 -14.31 21.43 -6.34
C GLY A 257 -13.41 20.21 -6.09
N THR A 258 -13.97 18.99 -5.97
CA THR A 258 -13.25 17.82 -5.39
C THR A 258 -13.00 16.67 -6.37
N LEU A 259 -13.53 16.73 -7.60
CA LEU A 259 -13.49 15.61 -8.56
C LEU A 259 -12.08 15.06 -8.87
N GLY A 260 -11.02 15.86 -8.67
CA GLY A 260 -9.63 15.43 -8.83
C GLY A 260 -9.05 14.49 -7.75
N TYR A 261 -9.84 14.14 -6.72
CA TYR A 261 -9.43 13.19 -5.66
C TYR A 261 -10.40 12.01 -5.50
N VAL A 262 -11.50 11.99 -6.25
CA VAL A 262 -12.54 10.97 -6.12
C VAL A 262 -12.35 9.92 -7.20
N ALA A 263 -12.23 8.65 -6.80
CA ALA A 263 -12.06 7.56 -7.73
C ALA A 263 -13.31 7.34 -8.62
N PRO A 264 -13.16 6.91 -9.88
CA PRO A 264 -14.26 6.68 -10.81
C PRO A 264 -15.37 5.77 -10.27
N GLU A 265 -15.00 4.68 -9.62
CA GLU A 265 -15.94 3.70 -9.07
C GLU A 265 -16.81 4.29 -7.95
N ALA A 266 -16.36 5.38 -7.30
CA ALA A 266 -17.13 6.06 -6.26
C ALA A 266 -18.33 6.86 -6.82
N PHE A 267 -18.44 7.02 -8.15
CA PHE A 267 -19.61 7.61 -8.82
C PHE A 267 -20.64 6.58 -9.30
N GLY A 268 -20.28 5.29 -9.32
CA GLY A 268 -21.16 4.21 -9.77
C GLY A 268 -22.39 4.02 -8.88
N SER A 269 -23.47 3.51 -9.46
CA SER A 269 -24.75 3.26 -8.77
C SER A 269 -24.67 2.12 -7.74
N ARG A 270 -23.59 1.33 -7.76
CA ARG A 270 -23.36 0.18 -6.88
C ARG A 270 -22.13 0.42 -6.02
N GLY A 271 -22.33 0.85 -4.78
CA GLY A 271 -21.26 1.00 -3.79
C GLY A 271 -20.55 -0.30 -3.36
N SER A 272 -20.86 -1.44 -4.00
CA SER A 272 -20.21 -2.75 -3.85
C SER A 272 -18.87 -2.86 -4.61
N GLU A 273 -18.53 -1.88 -5.45
CA GLU A 273 -17.27 -1.85 -6.23
C GLU A 273 -16.16 -1.02 -5.54
N CYS A 274 -16.47 -0.32 -4.43
CA CYS A 274 -15.47 0.45 -3.69
C CYS A 274 -14.78 -0.42 -2.63
N GLY A 275 -13.45 -0.38 -2.59
CA GLY A 275 -12.60 -1.03 -1.58
C GLY A 275 -11.44 -0.13 -1.15
N PRO A 276 -10.43 -0.67 -0.44
CA PRO A 276 -9.25 0.09 -0.01
C PRO A 276 -8.55 0.88 -1.13
N TRP A 277 -8.51 0.32 -2.35
CA TRP A 277 -7.99 0.94 -3.57
C TRP A 277 -8.70 2.26 -3.96
N THR A 278 -9.94 2.47 -3.49
CA THR A 278 -10.67 3.72 -3.70
C THR A 278 -10.06 4.87 -2.89
N ASP A 279 -9.56 4.58 -1.68
CA ASP A 279 -8.86 5.58 -0.86
C ASP A 279 -7.41 5.79 -1.32
N VAL A 280 -6.77 4.75 -1.88
CA VAL A 280 -5.45 4.84 -2.54
C VAL A 280 -5.46 5.89 -3.67
N PHE A 281 -6.53 5.93 -4.46
CA PHE A 281 -6.70 6.96 -5.50
C PHE A 281 -6.64 8.38 -4.94
N GLY A 282 -7.43 8.66 -3.90
CA GLY A 282 -7.46 9.98 -3.26
C GLY A 282 -6.15 10.30 -2.55
N LEU A 283 -5.51 9.30 -1.95
CA LEU A 283 -4.21 9.43 -1.31
C LEU A 283 -3.10 9.76 -2.32
N ALA A 284 -3.10 9.16 -3.51
CA ALA A 284 -2.17 9.52 -4.59
C ALA A 284 -2.32 11.00 -4.99
N GLY A 285 -3.56 11.48 -5.13
CA GLY A 285 -3.84 12.89 -5.33
C GLY A 285 -3.28 13.78 -4.20
N ILE A 286 -3.39 13.33 -2.95
CA ILE A 286 -2.82 14.05 -1.79
C ILE A 286 -1.30 14.07 -1.87
N VAL A 287 -0.63 12.94 -2.17
CA VAL A 287 0.84 12.89 -2.29
C VAL A 287 1.35 13.83 -3.36
N PHE A 288 0.70 13.87 -4.53
CA PHE A 288 1.04 14.86 -5.56
C PHE A 288 0.88 16.30 -5.03
N PHE A 289 -0.19 16.58 -4.29
CA PHE A 289 -0.42 17.89 -3.67
C PHE A 289 0.63 18.25 -2.60
N LEU A 290 1.08 17.28 -1.80
CA LEU A 290 2.16 17.47 -0.81
C LEU A 290 3.44 17.96 -1.49
N LEU A 291 3.78 17.37 -2.64
CA LEU A 291 5.03 17.62 -3.35
C LEU A 291 4.96 18.84 -4.27
N THR A 292 3.77 19.20 -4.77
CA THR A 292 3.64 20.20 -5.83
C THR A 292 2.74 21.38 -5.50
N ARG A 293 1.95 21.32 -4.42
CA ARG A 293 0.80 22.21 -4.12
C ARG A 293 -0.34 22.17 -5.16
N HIS A 294 -0.18 21.44 -6.25
CA HIS A 294 -1.15 21.39 -7.34
C HIS A 294 -2.05 20.15 -7.20
N LYS A 295 -3.23 20.20 -7.81
CA LYS A 295 -4.12 19.03 -7.89
C LYS A 295 -3.59 18.11 -8.99
N TYR A 296 -3.49 16.81 -8.72
CA TYR A 296 -3.00 15.86 -9.71
C TYR A 296 -3.90 15.78 -10.94
N LEU A 297 -5.19 15.54 -10.74
CA LEU A 297 -6.18 15.49 -11.82
C LEU A 297 -6.99 16.78 -11.85
N ARG A 298 -6.96 17.49 -12.97
CA ARG A 298 -7.67 18.77 -13.18
C ARG A 298 -9.07 18.55 -13.74
N ILE A 299 -9.88 17.80 -13.00
CA ILE A 299 -11.25 17.47 -13.39
C ILE A 299 -12.19 18.57 -12.91
N LYS A 300 -12.95 19.16 -13.85
CA LYS A 300 -13.94 20.21 -13.56
C LYS A 300 -15.35 19.65 -13.54
N THR A 301 -15.65 18.69 -14.40
CA THR A 301 -16.95 18.02 -14.47
C THR A 301 -16.80 16.50 -14.45
N PRO A 302 -17.83 15.74 -14.04
CA PRO A 302 -17.78 14.28 -14.08
C PRO A 302 -17.57 13.73 -15.50
N ALA A 303 -18.08 14.44 -16.52
CA ALA A 303 -17.88 14.09 -17.92
C ALA A 303 -16.40 14.20 -18.34
N ASP A 304 -15.64 15.13 -17.74
CA ASP A 304 -14.22 15.28 -18.02
C ASP A 304 -13.38 14.13 -17.46
N MET A 305 -13.92 13.32 -16.53
CA MET A 305 -13.15 12.31 -15.81
C MET A 305 -12.59 11.24 -16.75
N LEU A 306 -13.42 10.67 -17.63
CA LEU A 306 -12.97 9.65 -18.60
C LEU A 306 -11.95 10.24 -19.58
N THR A 307 -12.14 11.49 -20.01
CA THR A 307 -11.24 12.18 -20.93
C THR A 307 -9.88 12.48 -20.27
N VAL A 308 -9.87 13.00 -19.04
CA VAL A 308 -8.65 13.35 -18.31
C VAL A 308 -7.88 12.10 -17.89
N MET A 309 -8.57 11.04 -17.48
CA MET A 309 -7.94 9.79 -17.04
C MET A 309 -7.49 8.91 -18.21
N GLY A 310 -8.15 9.01 -19.37
CA GLY A 310 -7.73 8.34 -20.61
C GLY A 310 -6.70 9.12 -21.42
N SER A 311 -6.39 10.37 -21.04
CA SER A 311 -5.41 11.20 -21.73
C SER A 311 -3.98 10.88 -21.28
N PRO A 312 -3.00 10.82 -22.21
CA PRO A 312 -1.58 10.72 -21.86
C PRO A 312 -1.05 12.00 -21.19
N GLU A 313 -1.76 13.13 -21.27
CA GLU A 313 -1.38 14.44 -20.69
C GLU A 313 -1.75 14.57 -19.21
N ARG A 314 -1.33 13.62 -18.38
CA ARG A 314 -1.44 13.74 -16.92
C ARG A 314 -0.39 14.72 -16.38
N GLN A 315 -0.70 15.41 -15.29
CA GLN A 315 0.29 16.28 -14.64
C GLN A 315 1.45 15.43 -14.11
N SER A 316 2.70 15.83 -14.36
CA SER A 316 3.86 15.14 -13.80
C SER A 316 4.51 15.95 -12.67
N ILE A 317 5.06 15.25 -11.66
CA ILE A 317 5.87 15.93 -10.66
C ILE A 317 7.19 16.44 -11.23
N LEU A 318 7.70 15.82 -12.30
CA LEU A 318 8.97 16.17 -12.96
C LEU A 318 8.98 17.62 -13.48
N GLU A 319 7.81 18.11 -13.87
CA GLU A 319 7.65 19.46 -14.42
C GLU A 319 7.37 20.52 -13.34
N SER A 320 7.30 20.14 -12.06
CA SER A 320 6.81 21.02 -11.02
C SER A 320 7.91 21.93 -10.44
N PRO A 321 7.78 23.27 -10.58
CA PRO A 321 8.69 24.22 -9.95
C PRO A 321 8.50 24.29 -8.43
N MET A 322 7.50 23.60 -7.88
CA MET A 322 7.19 23.58 -6.45
C MET A 322 7.86 22.42 -5.69
N LEU A 323 8.54 21.49 -6.38
CA LEU A 323 9.33 20.45 -5.71
C LEU A 323 10.42 21.08 -4.83
N SER A 324 10.73 20.41 -3.71
CA SER A 324 11.90 20.77 -2.91
C SER A 324 13.18 20.62 -3.77
N PRO A 325 14.19 21.48 -3.57
CA PRO A 325 15.46 21.37 -4.31
C PRO A 325 16.14 20.01 -4.16
N GLU A 326 15.97 19.36 -3.01
CA GLU A 326 16.49 18.01 -2.75
C GLU A 326 15.82 16.97 -3.64
N LEU A 327 14.48 16.93 -3.66
CA LEU A 327 13.76 15.96 -4.49
C LEU A 327 13.94 16.25 -5.99
N ARG A 328 13.93 17.53 -6.39
CA ARG A 328 14.11 17.94 -7.79
C ARG A 328 15.44 17.44 -8.38
N ARG A 329 16.50 17.38 -7.58
CA ARG A 329 17.81 16.86 -8.00
C ARG A 329 17.83 15.34 -8.17
N ARG A 330 16.86 14.62 -7.61
CA ARG A 330 16.71 13.17 -7.75
C ARG A 330 15.71 12.83 -8.84
N GLU A 331 16.15 12.93 -10.09
CA GLU A 331 15.28 12.69 -11.25
C GLU A 331 14.67 11.27 -11.24
N TYR A 332 15.45 10.26 -10.87
CA TYR A 332 14.96 8.88 -10.80
C TYR A 332 13.88 8.71 -9.73
N ALA A 333 14.09 9.25 -8.53
CA ALA A 333 13.07 9.29 -7.47
C ALA A 333 11.80 10.00 -7.95
N CYS A 334 11.93 11.12 -8.68
CA CYS A 334 10.79 11.80 -9.27
C CYS A 334 10.06 10.93 -10.30
N ARG A 335 10.77 10.24 -11.20
CA ARG A 335 10.16 9.33 -12.19
C ARG A 335 9.45 8.16 -11.51
N ALA A 336 10.05 7.58 -10.47
CA ALA A 336 9.48 6.49 -9.71
C ALA A 336 8.20 6.91 -8.97
N ILE A 337 8.23 8.04 -8.26
CA ILE A 337 7.04 8.60 -7.61
C ILE A 337 5.95 8.89 -8.64
N ASP A 338 6.28 9.53 -9.77
CA ASP A 338 5.31 9.82 -10.84
C ASP A 338 4.61 8.56 -11.36
N ARG A 339 5.37 7.47 -11.55
CA ARG A 339 4.84 6.18 -11.98
C ARG A 339 3.90 5.57 -10.95
N VAL A 340 4.26 5.61 -9.66
CA VAL A 340 3.39 5.11 -8.60
C VAL A 340 2.11 5.93 -8.50
N LEU A 341 2.19 7.26 -8.62
CA LEU A 341 1.01 8.12 -8.66
C LEU A 341 0.09 7.78 -9.83
N ALA A 342 0.66 7.56 -11.01
CA ALA A 342 -0.10 7.17 -12.19
C ALA A 342 -0.81 5.83 -12.01
N GLN A 343 -0.08 4.81 -11.55
CA GLN A 343 -0.62 3.49 -11.27
C GLN A 343 -1.74 3.55 -10.21
N SER A 344 -1.54 4.34 -9.16
CA SER A 344 -2.50 4.49 -8.06
C SER A 344 -3.79 5.23 -8.47
N THR A 345 -3.76 5.90 -9.62
CA THR A 345 -4.92 6.57 -10.22
C THR A 345 -5.44 5.91 -11.50
N ALA A 346 -5.04 4.66 -11.76
CA ALA A 346 -5.52 3.92 -12.93
C ALA A 346 -7.05 3.84 -12.98
N LEU A 347 -7.62 3.79 -14.20
CA LEU A 347 -9.06 3.73 -14.38
C LEU A 347 -9.64 2.43 -13.82
N ASP A 348 -9.00 1.29 -14.11
CA ASP A 348 -9.31 -0.01 -13.52
C ASP A 348 -8.78 -0.07 -12.07
N PRO A 349 -9.64 -0.33 -11.07
CA PRO A 349 -9.20 -0.57 -9.70
C PRO A 349 -8.14 -1.66 -9.51
N ASN A 350 -8.11 -2.69 -10.38
CA ASN A 350 -7.18 -3.82 -10.26
C ASN A 350 -5.73 -3.47 -10.61
N ASP A 351 -5.53 -2.39 -11.37
CA ASP A 351 -4.19 -1.88 -11.72
C ASP A 351 -3.56 -1.09 -10.57
N ARG A 352 -4.35 -0.70 -9.56
CA ARG A 352 -3.91 0.12 -8.42
C ARG A 352 -3.33 -0.76 -7.30
N PRO A 353 -2.49 -0.20 -6.42
CA PRO A 353 -2.12 -0.87 -5.18
C PRO A 353 -3.38 -1.26 -4.39
N ALA A 354 -3.45 -2.54 -3.99
CA ALA A 354 -4.64 -3.11 -3.37
C ALA A 354 -4.93 -2.54 -1.96
N SER A 355 -3.93 -1.92 -1.32
CA SER A 355 -4.04 -1.31 0.00
C SER A 355 -3.15 -0.07 0.15
N VAL A 356 -3.37 0.70 1.22
CA VAL A 356 -2.58 1.91 1.52
C VAL A 356 -1.16 1.60 1.96
N GLU A 357 -0.92 0.41 2.54
CA GLU A 357 0.41 -0.07 2.90
C GLU A 357 1.24 -0.41 1.66
N ALA A 358 0.62 -1.07 0.67
CA ALA A 358 1.27 -1.34 -0.62
C ALA A 358 1.63 -0.02 -1.33
N PHE A 359 0.69 0.94 -1.34
CA PHE A 359 0.97 2.29 -1.84
C PHE A 359 2.15 2.97 -1.12
N ALA A 360 2.17 2.91 0.22
CA ALA A 360 3.25 3.50 1.02
C ALA A 360 4.61 2.85 0.71
N ALA A 361 4.65 1.52 0.62
CA ALA A 361 5.87 0.76 0.32
C ALA A 361 6.48 1.14 -1.04
N MET A 362 5.64 1.49 -2.01
CA MET A 362 6.08 1.93 -3.34
C MET A 362 6.61 3.37 -3.37
N ILE A 363 6.12 4.28 -2.51
CA ILE A 363 6.51 5.71 -2.53
C ILE A 363 7.61 6.04 -1.51
N GLN A 364 7.52 5.54 -0.29
CA GLN A 364 8.39 5.97 0.81
C GLN A 364 9.90 5.83 0.56
N PRO A 365 10.40 4.76 -0.09
CA PRO A 365 11.83 4.64 -0.36
C PRO A 365 12.41 5.85 -1.12
N TRP A 366 11.59 6.50 -1.95
CA TRP A 366 12.00 7.67 -2.75
C TRP A 366 11.97 9.00 -2.00
N LEU A 367 11.33 9.03 -0.82
CA LEU A 367 11.17 10.23 0.01
C LEU A 367 12.06 10.22 1.26
N GLN A 368 12.84 9.17 1.48
CA GLN A 368 13.85 9.17 2.53
C GLN A 368 15.10 9.94 2.06
N PRO A 369 15.76 10.73 2.94
CA PRO A 369 17.06 11.28 2.61
C PRO A 369 17.99 10.13 2.22
N GLU A 370 18.82 10.31 1.18
CA GLU A 370 20.00 9.48 1.04
C GLU A 370 20.72 9.55 2.36
N ALA A 371 20.79 8.41 3.03
CA ALA A 371 21.51 8.30 4.27
C ALA A 371 22.98 8.61 3.97
N GLY A 372 23.38 9.87 4.12
CA GLY A 372 24.77 10.23 4.31
C GLY A 372 25.25 9.44 5.52
N SER A 373 25.89 8.30 5.26
CA SER A 373 26.36 7.36 6.27
C SER A 373 25.40 7.24 7.46
N HIS A 374 24.31 6.49 7.34
CA HIS A 374 23.67 5.99 8.54
C HIS A 374 24.73 5.19 9.30
N ARG A 375 25.29 5.80 10.35
CA ARG A 375 25.88 5.08 11.47
C ARG A 375 24.77 4.13 11.92
N PRO A 376 24.90 2.81 11.73
CA PRO A 376 24.00 1.89 12.39
C PRO A 376 24.02 2.22 13.88
N SER A 377 22.85 2.32 14.49
CA SER A 377 22.72 2.17 15.93
C SER A 377 23.54 0.94 16.36
N PRO A 378 24.25 0.99 17.50
CA PRO A 378 25.24 -0.01 17.86
C PRO A 378 24.57 -1.32 18.29
N VAL A 379 24.03 -2.04 17.32
CA VAL A 379 23.75 -3.47 17.37
C VAL A 379 24.18 -4.03 16.01
N SER A 380 25.36 -4.66 16.02
CA SER A 380 25.92 -5.52 14.97
C SER A 380 26.29 -4.89 13.62
N ARG A 381 27.28 -3.98 13.64
CA ARG A 381 28.24 -3.83 12.54
C ARG A 381 29.10 -5.09 12.43
N SER A 382 28.67 -6.06 11.63
CA SER A 382 29.56 -7.04 11.00
C SER A 382 28.79 -7.70 9.86
N GLY A 383 29.26 -7.55 8.62
CA GLY A 383 28.65 -8.20 7.46
C GLY A 383 28.44 -7.34 6.21
N LEU A 384 29.24 -6.31 5.98
CA LEU A 384 29.48 -5.88 4.60
C LEU A 384 30.23 -7.02 3.91
N VAL A 385 29.59 -7.71 2.98
CA VAL A 385 30.24 -8.71 2.13
C VAL A 385 31.03 -7.95 1.06
N PRO A 386 32.35 -8.15 0.92
CA PRO A 386 33.12 -7.49 -0.13
C PRO A 386 32.64 -7.97 -1.51
N THR A 387 32.27 -7.04 -2.38
CA THR A 387 32.13 -7.28 -3.83
C THR A 387 33.53 -7.33 -4.44
N GLN A 388 33.90 -8.40 -5.16
CA GLN A 388 35.16 -8.47 -5.91
C GLN A 388 34.90 -8.43 -7.42
N GLU A 389 35.70 -7.58 -8.10
CA GLU A 389 35.86 -7.31 -9.54
C GLU A 389 34.60 -7.20 -10.41
N ARG A 390 34.30 -5.94 -10.76
CA ARG A 390 33.18 -5.49 -11.59
C ARG A 390 33.68 -5.23 -13.03
N PRO A 391 32.92 -5.56 -14.08
CA PRO A 391 33.15 -5.00 -15.42
C PRO A 391 32.86 -3.49 -15.40
N ASP A 392 33.75 -2.67 -15.96
CA ASP A 392 33.73 -1.20 -15.86
C ASP A 392 32.40 -0.51 -16.32
N ASP A 393 31.54 -1.22 -17.06
CA ASP A 393 30.32 -0.68 -17.68
C ASP A 393 28.98 -1.09 -17.01
N ALA A 394 28.96 -1.97 -16.00
CA ALA A 394 27.70 -2.38 -15.35
C ALA A 394 27.18 -1.29 -14.40
N PRO A 395 25.87 -0.97 -14.29
CA PRO A 395 25.37 0.02 -13.34
C PRO A 395 25.74 -0.36 -11.89
N PRO A 396 25.99 0.60 -10.99
CA PRO A 396 26.46 0.26 -9.66
C PRO A 396 25.32 -0.43 -8.90
N TRP A 397 25.56 -1.57 -8.25
CA TRP A 397 24.61 -2.24 -7.37
C TRP A 397 25.15 -2.23 -5.94
N THR A 398 24.29 -1.92 -4.98
CA THR A 398 24.55 -2.12 -3.54
C THR A 398 23.87 -3.38 -3.07
N TRP A 399 24.59 -4.15 -2.26
CA TRP A 399 24.13 -5.43 -1.76
C TRP A 399 24.09 -5.41 -0.24
N ILE A 400 22.95 -5.79 0.33
CA ILE A 400 22.67 -5.77 1.76
C ILE A 400 22.22 -7.16 2.19
N LEU A 401 22.92 -7.75 3.14
CA LEU A 401 22.47 -8.96 3.82
C LEU A 401 21.39 -8.58 4.85
N ARG A 402 20.12 -8.81 4.52
CA ARG A 402 18.95 -8.48 5.36
C ARG A 402 18.74 -9.50 6.47
N HIS A 403 19.08 -10.75 6.21
CA HIS A 403 19.01 -11.83 7.18
C HIS A 403 20.20 -12.76 6.99
N ARG A 404 20.84 -13.15 8.10
CA ARG A 404 22.00 -14.04 8.06
C ARG A 404 21.57 -15.50 7.84
N PRO A 405 22.44 -16.32 7.23
CA PRO A 405 22.22 -17.76 7.15
C PRO A 405 22.07 -18.38 8.54
N SER A 406 21.31 -19.47 8.63
CA SER A 406 21.09 -20.23 9.87
C SER A 406 21.46 -21.69 9.63
N ASP A 407 22.31 -22.25 10.50
CA ASP A 407 22.75 -23.66 10.43
C ASP A 407 21.60 -24.67 10.62
N THR A 408 20.44 -24.20 11.03
CA THR A 408 19.31 -25.05 11.44
C THR A 408 18.05 -24.85 10.61
N LEU A 409 18.01 -23.80 9.79
CA LEU A 409 16.88 -23.50 8.93
C LEU A 409 17.18 -24.02 7.53
N VAL A 410 16.25 -24.75 6.95
CA VAL A 410 16.30 -25.16 5.55
C VAL A 410 15.06 -24.65 4.84
N VAL A 411 15.22 -23.66 3.97
CA VAL A 411 14.18 -23.16 3.09
C VAL A 411 14.16 -24.03 1.83
N ARG A 412 13.04 -24.69 1.57
CA ARG A 412 12.86 -25.59 0.42
C ARG A 412 12.27 -24.87 -0.78
N ARG A 413 11.26 -24.03 -0.55
CA ARG A 413 10.63 -23.17 -1.54
C ARG A 413 10.17 -21.88 -0.88
N ALA A 414 10.14 -20.79 -1.63
CA ALA A 414 9.59 -19.51 -1.19
C ALA A 414 8.87 -18.83 -2.35
N SER A 415 7.71 -18.25 -2.06
CA SER A 415 6.94 -17.48 -3.04
C SER A 415 6.81 -16.04 -2.55
N TRP A 416 7.29 -15.12 -3.35
CA TRP A 416 7.31 -13.70 -3.04
C TRP A 416 5.97 -13.03 -3.36
N ASP A 417 5.65 -11.99 -2.61
CA ASP A 417 4.65 -11.00 -2.97
C ASP A 417 5.28 -9.77 -3.64
N ALA A 418 4.42 -8.83 -4.04
CA ALA A 418 4.85 -7.62 -4.74
C ALA A 418 5.64 -6.66 -3.83
N ASP A 419 5.62 -6.84 -2.51
CA ASP A 419 6.29 -5.98 -1.54
C ASP A 419 7.67 -6.52 -1.12
N GLY A 420 8.15 -7.59 -1.77
CA GLY A 420 9.40 -8.26 -1.39
C GLY A 420 9.29 -9.05 -0.08
N ARG A 421 8.08 -9.40 0.35
CA ARG A 421 7.82 -10.36 1.43
C ARG A 421 7.60 -11.74 0.82
N CYS A 422 7.77 -12.80 1.60
CA CYS A 422 7.51 -14.14 1.08
C CYS A 422 7.00 -15.09 2.16
N LEU A 423 6.22 -16.07 1.71
CA LEU A 423 5.95 -17.27 2.49
C LEU A 423 6.87 -18.38 2.00
N ALA A 424 7.53 -19.04 2.95
CA ALA A 424 8.51 -20.07 2.71
C ALA A 424 8.10 -21.39 3.35
N VAL A 425 8.30 -22.48 2.61
CA VAL A 425 8.23 -23.85 3.11
C VAL A 425 9.60 -24.21 3.66
N THR A 426 9.66 -24.60 4.93
CA THR A 426 10.91 -24.89 5.63
C THR A 426 10.91 -26.27 6.28
N ASN A 427 12.07 -26.72 6.76
CA ASN A 427 12.19 -27.92 7.61
C ASN A 427 11.48 -27.80 8.98
N ARG A 428 10.92 -26.63 9.32
CA ARG A 428 10.20 -26.34 10.57
C ARG A 428 8.74 -25.92 10.32
N GLY A 429 8.20 -26.24 9.14
CA GLY A 429 6.88 -25.77 8.71
C GLY A 429 6.96 -24.47 7.91
N LEU A 430 5.90 -23.67 7.97
CA LEU A 430 5.80 -22.43 7.20
C LEU A 430 6.46 -21.25 7.93
N ALA A 431 7.24 -20.46 7.21
CA ALA A 431 7.86 -19.24 7.72
C ALA A 431 7.55 -18.07 6.79
N PHE A 432 7.08 -16.97 7.37
CA PHE A 432 6.78 -15.72 6.68
C PHE A 432 7.90 -14.71 6.88
N TRP A 433 8.49 -14.23 5.79
CA TRP A 433 9.44 -13.12 5.81
C TRP A 433 8.69 -11.79 5.78
N THR A 434 8.82 -10.99 6.84
CA THR A 434 8.11 -9.71 6.98
C THR A 434 8.73 -8.54 6.21
N GLY A 435 9.88 -8.75 5.54
CA GLY A 435 10.76 -7.69 5.05
C GLY A 435 11.92 -7.35 6.02
N THR A 436 11.83 -7.84 7.27
CA THR A 436 12.82 -7.59 8.33
C THR A 436 13.19 -8.82 9.14
N ALA A 437 12.26 -9.76 9.32
CA ALA A 437 12.50 -10.97 10.09
C ALA A 437 11.66 -12.15 9.56
N TRP A 438 12.13 -13.36 9.85
CA TRP A 438 11.33 -14.57 9.70
C TRP A 438 10.36 -14.71 10.89
N ARG A 439 9.09 -14.95 10.59
CA ARG A 439 8.05 -15.28 11.56
C ARG A 439 7.46 -16.64 11.19
N TYR A 440 7.52 -17.61 12.09
CA TYR A 440 6.87 -18.89 11.86
C TYR A 440 5.37 -18.73 11.90
N VAL A 441 4.69 -19.32 10.92
CA VAL A 441 3.23 -19.42 10.93
C VAL A 441 2.86 -20.46 11.98
N PRO A 442 1.95 -20.17 12.92
CA PRO A 442 1.57 -21.13 13.95
C PRO A 442 1.06 -22.42 13.29
N PRO A 443 1.46 -23.61 13.78
CA PRO A 443 0.92 -24.86 13.28
C PRO A 443 -0.59 -24.89 13.49
N SER A 444 -1.35 -25.20 12.45
CA SER A 444 -2.79 -25.47 12.59
C SER A 444 -2.96 -26.86 13.17
N ALA A 445 -3.79 -27.01 14.21
CA ALA A 445 -4.09 -28.31 14.81
C ALA A 445 -4.70 -29.33 13.83
N THR A 446 -5.11 -28.88 12.64
CA THR A 446 -5.79 -29.67 11.61
C THR A 446 -4.92 -30.08 10.43
N LEU A 447 -3.67 -29.62 10.34
CA LEU A 447 -2.79 -29.90 9.19
C LEU A 447 -1.60 -30.74 9.62
N GLU A 448 -1.28 -31.76 8.84
CA GLU A 448 0.01 -32.43 8.95
C GLU A 448 1.12 -31.49 8.47
N ASP A 449 2.26 -31.44 9.18
CA ASP A 449 3.41 -30.58 8.87
C ASP A 449 4.20 -31.03 7.60
N ASP A 450 3.53 -31.59 6.60
CA ASP A 450 4.13 -31.98 5.30
C ASP A 450 3.79 -30.94 4.22
N PHE A 451 4.33 -29.72 4.37
CA PHE A 451 4.22 -28.67 3.37
C PHE A 451 5.24 -28.89 2.25
N ARG A 452 4.78 -28.82 1.00
CA ARG A 452 5.60 -29.13 -0.19
C ARG A 452 5.70 -27.98 -1.18
N LEU A 453 4.63 -27.21 -1.32
CA LEU A 453 4.51 -26.15 -2.32
C LEU A 453 4.03 -24.86 -1.68
N VAL A 454 4.45 -23.74 -2.26
CA VAL A 454 3.95 -22.42 -1.94
C VAL A 454 3.90 -21.61 -3.23
N HIS A 455 2.75 -21.01 -3.51
CA HIS A 455 2.52 -20.21 -4.72
C HIS A 455 1.70 -18.98 -4.35
N ARG A 456 2.08 -17.81 -4.83
CA ARG A 456 1.34 -16.58 -4.58
C ARG A 456 0.08 -16.57 -5.42
N VAL A 457 -1.07 -16.38 -4.77
CA VAL A 457 -2.37 -16.24 -5.44
C VAL A 457 -2.97 -14.84 -5.28
N GLY A 458 -2.32 -13.96 -4.52
CA GLY A 458 -2.77 -12.58 -4.36
C GLY A 458 -1.91 -11.77 -3.38
N PRO A 459 -2.32 -10.53 -3.07
CA PRO A 459 -1.66 -9.69 -2.08
C PRO A 459 -1.67 -10.37 -0.70
N SER A 460 -0.49 -10.59 -0.13
CA SER A 460 -0.32 -11.28 1.16
C SER A 460 -1.09 -12.61 1.26
N ARG A 461 -1.28 -13.30 0.13
CA ARG A 461 -2.04 -14.55 0.05
C ARG A 461 -1.28 -15.58 -0.76
N TRP A 462 -1.12 -16.74 -0.15
CA TRP A 462 -0.41 -17.87 -0.74
C TRP A 462 -1.29 -19.10 -0.73
N LEU A 463 -1.19 -19.89 -1.78
CA LEU A 463 -1.68 -21.23 -1.82
C LEU A 463 -0.52 -22.16 -1.45
N VAL A 464 -0.74 -22.99 -0.44
CA VAL A 464 0.24 -23.92 0.10
C VAL A 464 -0.24 -25.33 -0.16
N GLY A 465 0.58 -26.12 -0.83
CA GLY A 465 0.36 -27.56 -1.00
C GLY A 465 0.85 -28.33 0.21
N TYR A 466 0.01 -29.19 0.76
CA TYR A 466 0.35 -30.01 1.93
C TYR A 466 -0.18 -31.44 1.79
N GLY A 467 0.48 -32.37 2.48
CA GLY A 467 0.21 -33.79 2.35
C GLY A 467 0.40 -34.29 0.91
N GLN A 468 -0.44 -35.24 0.50
CA GLN A 468 -0.36 -35.82 -0.85
C GLN A 468 -1.02 -34.93 -1.91
N ALA A 469 -2.23 -34.43 -1.65
CA ALA A 469 -3.04 -33.76 -2.67
C ALA A 469 -3.99 -32.71 -2.08
N SER A 470 -3.53 -31.93 -1.12
CA SER A 470 -4.34 -30.87 -0.51
C SER A 470 -3.72 -29.48 -0.73
N LEU A 471 -4.59 -28.49 -0.88
CA LEU A 471 -4.21 -27.08 -1.02
C LEU A 471 -4.85 -26.27 0.09
N ALA A 472 -4.12 -25.33 0.68
CA ALA A 472 -4.63 -24.41 1.68
C ALA A 472 -4.25 -22.98 1.33
N ARG A 473 -5.20 -22.04 1.47
CA ARG A 473 -4.92 -20.62 1.36
C ARG A 473 -4.41 -20.11 2.69
N PHE A 474 -3.31 -19.37 2.66
CA PHE A 474 -2.64 -18.79 3.81
C PHE A 474 -2.50 -17.28 3.65
N SER A 475 -2.58 -16.55 4.76
CA SER A 475 -2.05 -15.20 4.92
C SER A 475 -0.92 -15.19 5.95
N ALA A 476 -0.37 -14.01 6.25
CA ALA A 476 0.65 -13.86 7.30
C ALA A 476 0.13 -14.23 8.70
N GLU A 477 -1.19 -14.20 8.90
CA GLU A 477 -1.88 -14.48 10.16
C GLU A 477 -2.21 -15.96 10.34
N GLY A 478 -2.16 -16.78 9.27
CA GLY A 478 -2.43 -18.21 9.34
C GLY A 478 -3.21 -18.75 8.14
N MET A 479 -3.73 -19.97 8.30
CA MET A 479 -4.59 -20.61 7.29
C MET A 479 -5.96 -19.92 7.22
N LEU A 480 -6.41 -19.65 6.00
CA LEU A 480 -7.73 -19.07 5.71
C LEU A 480 -8.76 -20.17 5.44
N ASP A 481 -8.44 -21.08 4.52
CA ASP A 481 -9.27 -22.23 4.15
C ASP A 481 -8.41 -23.29 3.44
N ALA A 482 -9.01 -24.47 3.21
CA ALA A 482 -8.36 -25.57 2.52
C ALA A 482 -9.32 -26.31 1.59
N VAL A 483 -8.76 -26.89 0.54
CA VAL A 483 -9.42 -27.73 -0.46
C VAL A 483 -8.65 -29.04 -0.55
N ASP A 484 -9.36 -30.15 -0.41
CA ASP A 484 -8.84 -31.49 -0.60
C ASP A 484 -9.06 -31.93 -2.05
N LEU A 485 -7.97 -32.28 -2.75
CA LEU A 485 -7.99 -32.77 -4.13
C LEU A 485 -7.70 -34.27 -4.23
N SER A 486 -7.54 -34.98 -3.11
CA SER A 486 -7.15 -36.40 -3.07
C SER A 486 -8.09 -37.35 -3.81
N GLY A 487 -9.35 -36.94 -4.04
CA GLY A 487 -10.30 -37.68 -4.86
C GLY A 487 -9.99 -37.66 -6.37
N THR A 488 -9.04 -36.86 -6.84
CA THR A 488 -8.70 -36.71 -8.27
C THR A 488 -7.21 -36.61 -8.53
N VAL A 489 -6.50 -35.87 -7.69
CA VAL A 489 -5.04 -35.69 -7.72
C VAL A 489 -4.42 -36.69 -6.75
N ARG A 490 -3.38 -37.39 -7.17
CA ARG A 490 -2.69 -38.37 -6.32
C ARG A 490 -1.55 -37.72 -5.57
N GLN A 491 -0.77 -36.92 -6.27
CA GLN A 491 0.38 -36.23 -5.73
C GLN A 491 0.45 -34.83 -6.29
N LEU A 492 0.69 -33.84 -5.44
CA LEU A 492 0.80 -32.45 -5.85
C LEU A 492 2.29 -32.05 -5.94
N ASP A 493 2.88 -32.20 -7.12
CA ASP A 493 4.32 -31.98 -7.34
C ASP A 493 4.66 -30.54 -7.73
N ALA A 494 3.77 -29.86 -8.44
CA ALA A 494 3.87 -28.43 -8.74
C ALA A 494 2.49 -27.83 -9.04
N PHE A 495 2.37 -26.53 -8.86
CA PHE A 495 1.14 -25.77 -9.09
C PHE A 495 1.46 -24.36 -9.58
N ASP A 496 0.68 -23.86 -10.54
CA ASP A 496 0.73 -22.47 -10.99
C ASP A 496 -0.65 -22.03 -11.52
N GLY A 497 -1.02 -20.77 -11.28
CA GLY A 497 -2.28 -20.18 -11.75
C GLY A 497 -3.36 -20.03 -10.67
N GLU A 498 -4.59 -19.74 -11.10
CA GLU A 498 -5.71 -19.47 -10.20
C GLU A 498 -6.81 -20.52 -10.37
N LEU A 499 -7.15 -21.24 -9.29
CA LEU A 499 -8.13 -22.34 -9.32
C LEU A 499 -9.51 -21.89 -9.87
N GLY A 500 -9.88 -20.63 -9.65
CA GLY A 500 -11.14 -20.05 -10.12
C GLY A 500 -11.17 -19.68 -11.61
N ASP A 501 -10.03 -19.57 -12.27
CA ASP A 501 -9.89 -19.13 -13.66
C ASP A 501 -9.22 -20.21 -14.51
N LEU A 502 -7.89 -20.26 -14.49
CA LEU A 502 -7.08 -21.28 -15.14
C LEU A 502 -5.85 -21.59 -14.28
N ALA A 503 -5.68 -22.87 -13.94
CA ALA A 503 -4.56 -23.33 -13.14
C ALA A 503 -4.04 -24.68 -13.64
N ILE A 504 -2.78 -24.95 -13.36
CA ILE A 504 -2.09 -26.19 -13.71
C ILE A 504 -1.57 -26.87 -12.46
N ILE A 505 -1.74 -28.18 -12.43
CA ILE A 505 -1.24 -29.09 -11.41
C ILE A 505 -0.37 -30.14 -12.09
N VAL A 506 0.81 -30.36 -11.57
CA VAL A 506 1.63 -31.54 -11.89
C VAL A 506 1.26 -32.63 -10.89
N ASP A 507 0.69 -33.71 -11.43
CA ASP A 507 0.29 -34.94 -10.73
C ASP A 507 1.13 -36.14 -11.20
N GLN A 508 0.83 -37.33 -10.68
CA GLN A 508 1.43 -38.58 -11.14
C GLN A 508 0.36 -39.63 -11.47
N THR A 509 0.66 -40.45 -12.48
CA THR A 509 -0.13 -41.65 -12.82
C THR A 509 0.10 -42.80 -11.82
N GLU A 510 -0.64 -43.90 -11.96
CA GLU A 510 -0.42 -45.13 -11.19
C GLU A 510 1.00 -45.69 -11.32
N SER A 511 1.60 -45.56 -12.49
CA SER A 511 2.95 -46.02 -12.80
C SER A 511 4.03 -45.00 -12.45
N GLY A 512 3.68 -43.85 -11.85
CA GLY A 512 4.62 -42.80 -11.48
C GLY A 512 5.05 -41.88 -12.62
N VAL A 513 4.41 -41.98 -13.80
CA VAL A 513 4.66 -41.05 -14.92
C VAL A 513 4.04 -39.68 -14.57
N PRO A 514 4.77 -38.56 -14.70
CA PRO A 514 4.25 -37.22 -14.49
C PRO A 514 3.06 -36.91 -15.39
N LEU A 515 2.08 -36.21 -14.83
CA LEU A 515 0.78 -35.95 -15.44
C LEU A 515 0.45 -34.47 -15.31
N LEU A 516 0.26 -33.76 -16.42
CA LEU A 516 -0.25 -32.39 -16.38
C LEU A 516 -1.77 -32.40 -16.31
N ARG A 517 -2.30 -31.72 -15.30
CA ARG A 517 -3.73 -31.43 -15.16
C ARG A 517 -3.93 -29.94 -15.25
N ALA A 518 -4.98 -29.54 -15.94
CA ALA A 518 -5.45 -28.16 -15.88
C ALA A 518 -6.86 -28.12 -15.31
N MET A 519 -7.16 -27.02 -14.62
CA MET A 519 -8.48 -26.70 -14.14
C MET A 519 -8.88 -25.35 -14.70
N SER A 520 -10.07 -25.28 -15.30
CA SER A 520 -10.65 -24.02 -15.75
C SER A 520 -12.03 -23.84 -15.13
N ALA A 521 -12.25 -22.70 -14.46
CA ALA A 521 -13.50 -22.39 -13.75
C ALA A 521 -14.02 -23.57 -12.90
N TRP A 522 -13.14 -24.15 -12.06
CA TRP A 522 -13.42 -25.32 -11.21
C TRP A 522 -13.77 -26.62 -11.94
N ARG A 523 -13.48 -26.73 -13.25
CA ARG A 523 -13.68 -27.94 -14.04
C ARG A 523 -12.34 -28.50 -14.51
N TRP A 524 -12.19 -29.81 -14.35
CA TRP A 524 -11.01 -30.51 -14.84
C TRP A 524 -11.00 -30.55 -16.36
N VAL A 525 -9.87 -30.14 -16.92
CA VAL A 525 -9.52 -30.33 -18.32
C VAL A 525 -8.91 -31.74 -18.46
N ARG A 526 -8.97 -32.32 -19.67
CA ARG A 526 -8.36 -33.62 -19.95
C ARG A 526 -6.88 -33.61 -19.53
N PRO A 527 -6.44 -34.54 -18.68
CA PRO A 527 -5.05 -34.59 -18.24
C PRO A 527 -4.15 -35.19 -19.33
N ILE A 528 -2.89 -34.78 -19.38
CA ILE A 528 -1.92 -35.22 -20.39
C ILE A 528 -0.71 -35.86 -19.70
N PRO A 529 -0.48 -37.18 -19.86
CA PRO A 529 0.71 -37.83 -19.32
C PRO A 529 1.95 -37.39 -20.10
N LEU A 530 3.07 -37.27 -19.39
CA LEU A 530 4.36 -36.90 -19.95
C LEU A 530 5.24 -38.14 -20.10
N ASP A 531 5.01 -38.91 -21.16
CA ASP A 531 5.86 -40.07 -21.48
C ASP A 531 7.30 -39.61 -21.74
N GLY A 532 8.30 -40.34 -21.23
CA GLY A 532 9.71 -39.96 -21.38
C GLY A 532 10.21 -38.93 -20.36
N VAL A 533 9.38 -38.53 -19.38
CA VAL A 533 9.68 -37.54 -18.36
C VAL A 533 9.75 -38.19 -16.97
N THR A 534 10.85 -38.00 -16.26
CA THR A 534 11.04 -38.53 -14.90
C THR A 534 10.49 -37.60 -13.83
N GLY A 535 10.46 -36.30 -14.08
CA GLY A 535 9.90 -35.34 -13.15
C GLY A 535 9.88 -33.91 -13.68
N ILE A 536 8.90 -33.14 -13.19
CA ILE A 536 8.78 -31.70 -13.45
C ILE A 536 9.24 -30.94 -12.20
N ALA A 537 10.19 -30.04 -12.36
CA ALA A 537 10.78 -29.27 -11.27
C ALA A 537 10.00 -27.97 -11.00
N SER A 538 9.60 -27.29 -12.07
CA SER A 538 8.92 -26.00 -12.02
C SER A 538 8.01 -25.78 -13.22
N VAL A 539 6.92 -25.06 -12.98
CA VAL A 539 5.98 -24.56 -13.98
C VAL A 539 5.76 -23.06 -13.75
N ALA A 540 5.54 -22.29 -14.81
CA ALA A 540 5.24 -20.85 -14.72
C ALA A 540 4.39 -20.39 -15.91
N ARG A 541 3.34 -19.60 -15.65
CA ARG A 541 2.52 -18.96 -16.69
C ARG A 541 3.36 -17.94 -17.47
N VAL A 542 3.34 -18.07 -18.80
CA VAL A 542 4.09 -17.20 -19.73
C VAL A 542 3.18 -16.51 -20.75
N GLY A 543 1.87 -16.74 -20.70
CA GLY A 543 0.87 -16.07 -21.55
C GLY A 543 -0.54 -16.45 -21.13
N ASP A 544 -1.56 -15.93 -21.83
CA ASP A 544 -2.98 -16.06 -21.46
C ASP A 544 -3.41 -17.51 -21.18
N ALA A 545 -2.97 -18.46 -22.00
CA ALA A 545 -3.24 -19.89 -21.80
C ALA A 545 -2.00 -20.74 -22.06
N GLN A 546 -0.83 -20.25 -21.66
CA GLN A 546 0.45 -20.90 -21.94
C GLN A 546 1.35 -20.97 -20.71
N TRP A 547 1.88 -22.17 -20.44
CA TRP A 547 2.80 -22.42 -19.33
C TRP A 547 4.13 -22.95 -19.83
N LEU A 548 5.21 -22.41 -19.28
CA LEU A 548 6.54 -22.97 -19.40
C LEU A 548 6.72 -24.02 -18.31
N MET A 549 7.30 -25.17 -18.66
CA MET A 549 7.62 -26.23 -17.72
C MET A 549 9.08 -26.66 -17.87
N THR A 550 9.67 -27.08 -16.76
CA THR A 550 11.06 -27.54 -16.68
C THR A 550 11.16 -28.83 -15.90
N GLY A 551 12.15 -29.65 -16.22
CA GLY A 551 12.36 -30.89 -15.50
C GLY A 551 13.46 -31.76 -16.08
N ARG A 552 13.25 -33.07 -15.95
CA ARG A 552 14.19 -34.10 -16.37
C ARG A 552 13.50 -35.22 -17.12
N GLY A 553 14.12 -35.68 -18.20
CA GLY A 553 13.68 -36.81 -19.01
C GLY A 553 14.25 -38.15 -18.54
N ASP A 554 13.80 -39.24 -19.15
CA ASP A 554 14.21 -40.62 -18.83
C ASP A 554 15.70 -40.90 -19.13
N ASN A 555 16.29 -40.17 -20.07
CA ASN A 555 17.71 -40.26 -20.40
C ASN A 555 18.58 -39.37 -19.51
N ASP A 556 18.08 -38.95 -18.35
CA ASP A 556 18.77 -38.06 -17.44
C ASP A 556 19.11 -36.67 -18.05
N ALA A 557 18.43 -36.31 -19.14
CA ALA A 557 18.58 -35.06 -19.86
C ALA A 557 17.56 -34.01 -19.38
N GLY A 558 17.96 -32.75 -19.36
CA GLY A 558 17.11 -31.62 -19.01
C GLY A 558 16.08 -31.33 -20.09
N LEU A 559 14.84 -31.08 -19.66
CA LEU A 559 13.74 -30.75 -20.54
C LEU A 559 13.20 -29.36 -20.24
N VAL A 560 12.75 -28.69 -21.29
CA VAL A 560 11.90 -27.51 -21.22
C VAL A 560 10.76 -27.72 -22.20
N GLY A 561 9.54 -27.37 -21.81
CA GLY A 561 8.37 -27.50 -22.67
C GLY A 561 7.38 -26.38 -22.47
N ILE A 562 6.52 -26.21 -23.46
CA ILE A 562 5.37 -25.32 -23.41
C ILE A 562 4.11 -26.18 -23.34
N TYR A 563 3.27 -25.93 -22.34
CA TYR A 563 1.97 -26.57 -22.21
C TYR A 563 0.86 -25.56 -22.47
N ARG A 564 -0.05 -25.91 -23.39
CA ARG A 564 -1.27 -25.16 -23.72
C ARG A 564 -2.49 -26.00 -23.33
N PRO A 565 -3.05 -25.80 -22.13
CA PRO A 565 -4.10 -26.67 -21.61
C PRO A 565 -5.39 -26.63 -22.43
N LEU A 566 -5.72 -25.49 -23.04
CA LEU A 566 -6.95 -25.34 -23.83
C LEU A 566 -6.86 -26.02 -25.22
N ASP A 567 -5.64 -26.14 -25.76
CA ASP A 567 -5.36 -26.81 -27.03
C ASP A 567 -5.02 -28.29 -26.85
N PHE A 568 -4.88 -28.74 -25.60
CA PHE A 568 -4.35 -30.06 -25.24
C PHE A 568 -2.98 -30.36 -25.87
N ASP A 569 -2.17 -29.31 -26.03
CA ASP A 569 -0.90 -29.36 -26.75
C ASP A 569 0.28 -29.22 -25.80
N ILE A 570 1.31 -30.04 -26.04
CA ILE A 570 2.59 -29.98 -25.34
C ILE A 570 3.69 -29.94 -26.38
N GLN A 571 4.45 -28.85 -26.36
CA GLN A 571 5.57 -28.63 -27.24
C GLN A 571 6.87 -28.67 -26.44
N LEU A 572 7.64 -29.75 -26.58
CA LEU A 572 9.00 -29.79 -26.04
C LEU A 572 9.91 -28.86 -26.85
N LEU A 573 10.71 -28.08 -26.14
CA LEU A 573 11.62 -27.12 -26.74
C LEU A 573 13.01 -27.74 -26.91
N PRO A 574 13.76 -27.38 -27.97
CA PRO A 574 15.16 -27.77 -28.10
C PRO A 574 15.99 -27.23 -26.93
N THR A 575 16.66 -28.12 -26.21
CA THR A 575 17.50 -27.78 -25.05
C THR A 575 18.95 -28.20 -25.28
N PRO A 576 19.93 -27.53 -24.64
CA PRO A 576 21.30 -28.02 -24.58
C PRO A 576 21.36 -29.33 -23.76
N PRO A 577 22.39 -30.18 -23.96
CA PRO A 577 22.53 -31.45 -23.27
C PRO A 577 23.02 -31.24 -21.83
N VAL A 578 22.12 -30.79 -20.96
CA VAL A 578 22.36 -30.61 -19.52
C VAL A 578 21.59 -31.65 -18.72
N ARG A 579 22.00 -31.93 -17.48
CA ARG A 579 21.39 -32.98 -16.66
C ARG A 579 19.94 -32.71 -16.20
N ALA A 580 19.55 -31.44 -16.11
CA ALA A 580 18.20 -31.01 -15.70
C ALA A 580 18.00 -29.51 -15.95
N PHE A 581 16.74 -29.11 -16.18
CA PHE A 581 16.26 -27.75 -15.92
C PHE A 581 15.45 -27.77 -14.62
N VAL A 582 15.74 -26.83 -13.72
CA VAL A 582 15.33 -26.90 -12.30
C VAL A 582 14.38 -25.79 -11.87
N ALA A 583 14.34 -24.66 -12.59
CA ALA A 583 13.47 -23.55 -12.28
C ALA A 583 12.98 -22.86 -13.55
N CYS A 584 11.78 -22.29 -13.48
CA CYS A 584 11.30 -21.37 -14.50
C CYS A 584 10.50 -20.23 -13.90
N ALA A 585 10.50 -19.10 -14.58
CA ALA A 585 9.71 -17.93 -14.27
C ALA A 585 9.07 -17.39 -15.55
N GLY A 586 7.93 -16.72 -15.41
CA GLY A 586 7.19 -16.17 -16.53
C GLY A 586 6.54 -14.84 -16.20
N ARG A 587 6.27 -14.06 -17.23
CA ARG A 587 5.51 -12.81 -17.15
C ARG A 587 4.51 -12.76 -18.30
N GLU A 588 3.28 -13.17 -17.97
CA GLU A 588 2.14 -13.28 -18.88
C GLU A 588 1.94 -12.03 -19.75
N THR A 589 1.95 -10.84 -19.15
CA THR A 589 1.71 -9.57 -19.87
C THR A 589 2.74 -9.21 -20.93
N LEU A 590 3.93 -9.82 -20.88
CA LEU A 590 5.02 -9.58 -21.83
C LEU A 590 5.28 -10.80 -22.72
N GLU A 591 4.57 -11.90 -22.51
CA GLU A 591 4.83 -13.19 -23.14
C GLU A 591 6.28 -13.68 -22.99
N ILE A 592 6.92 -13.38 -21.84
CA ILE A 592 8.30 -13.75 -21.56
C ILE A 592 8.34 -14.94 -20.59
N GLY A 593 9.22 -15.90 -20.89
CA GLY A 593 9.57 -17.01 -20.01
C GLY A 593 11.07 -17.21 -19.90
N LEU A 594 11.53 -17.62 -18.72
CA LEU A 594 12.89 -18.05 -18.45
C LEU A 594 12.87 -19.43 -17.83
N ALA A 595 13.77 -20.30 -18.29
CA ALA A 595 14.05 -21.60 -17.68
C ALA A 595 15.55 -21.72 -17.41
N SER A 596 15.92 -22.17 -16.22
CA SER A 596 17.32 -22.40 -15.86
C SER A 596 17.62 -23.85 -15.59
N GLY A 597 18.84 -24.25 -15.93
CA GLY A 597 19.33 -25.60 -15.74
C GLY A 597 20.77 -25.66 -15.26
N ALA A 598 21.27 -26.89 -15.23
CA ALA A 598 22.66 -27.17 -14.89
C ALA A 598 23.64 -26.58 -15.92
N ASP A 599 24.91 -26.49 -15.54
CA ASP A 599 26.01 -26.01 -16.37
C ASP A 599 25.76 -24.58 -16.92
N GLY A 600 24.97 -23.79 -16.19
CA GLY A 600 24.64 -22.41 -16.52
C GLY A 600 23.61 -22.22 -17.63
N ALA A 601 22.99 -23.28 -18.14
CA ALA A 601 22.05 -23.20 -19.24
C ALA A 601 20.80 -22.38 -18.87
N ILE A 602 20.48 -21.42 -19.73
CA ILE A 602 19.26 -20.63 -19.68
C ILE A 602 18.52 -20.76 -21.01
N LEU A 603 17.22 -21.03 -20.96
CA LEU A 603 16.33 -20.92 -22.11
C LEU A 603 15.43 -19.70 -21.92
N TRP A 604 15.46 -18.81 -22.91
CA TRP A 604 14.59 -17.66 -23.02
C TRP A 604 13.45 -17.95 -23.99
N LEU A 605 12.23 -17.66 -23.58
CA LEU A 605 11.02 -17.69 -24.39
C LEU A 605 10.49 -16.25 -24.51
N HIS A 606 10.21 -15.79 -25.71
CA HIS A 606 9.51 -14.54 -25.97
C HIS A 606 8.52 -14.75 -27.11
N GLY A 607 7.23 -14.75 -26.79
CA GLY A 607 6.16 -15.18 -27.69
C GLY A 607 6.40 -16.61 -28.19
N ALA A 608 6.57 -16.76 -29.50
CA ALA A 608 6.88 -18.05 -30.14
C ALA A 608 8.38 -18.34 -30.30
N THR A 609 9.26 -17.39 -29.95
CA THR A 609 10.70 -17.49 -30.19
C THR A 609 11.43 -18.00 -28.96
N THR A 610 12.36 -18.94 -29.17
CA THR A 610 13.19 -19.51 -28.11
C THR A 610 14.66 -19.24 -28.37
N ARG A 611 15.41 -18.93 -27.32
CA ARG A 611 16.87 -18.79 -27.37
C ARG A 611 17.50 -19.54 -26.22
N VAL A 612 18.63 -20.18 -26.50
CA VAL A 612 19.42 -20.87 -25.49
C VAL A 612 20.69 -20.05 -25.28
N GLU A 613 20.97 -19.76 -24.02
CA GLU A 613 22.11 -18.97 -23.56
C GLU A 613 22.75 -19.68 -22.36
N SER A 614 23.89 -19.17 -21.91
CA SER A 614 24.52 -19.62 -20.67
C SER A 614 24.96 -18.42 -19.86
N VAL A 615 24.83 -18.51 -18.54
CA VAL A 615 25.47 -17.53 -17.65
C VAL A 615 27.00 -17.65 -17.73
N PRO A 616 27.76 -16.55 -17.52
CA PRO A 616 29.21 -16.57 -17.53
C PRO A 616 29.78 -17.57 -16.51
N GLY A 617 30.74 -18.38 -16.95
CA GLY A 617 31.44 -19.36 -16.13
C GLY A 617 30.74 -20.73 -16.00
N GLY A 618 29.54 -20.91 -16.57
CA GLY A 618 28.86 -22.21 -16.59
C GLY A 618 28.43 -22.72 -15.21
N TYR A 619 28.21 -21.82 -14.25
CA TYR A 619 27.75 -22.16 -12.90
C TYR A 619 26.29 -22.62 -12.93
N ASP A 620 25.96 -23.64 -12.13
CA ASP A 620 24.58 -24.09 -11.98
C ASP A 620 23.66 -22.96 -11.51
N VAL A 621 22.52 -22.78 -12.20
CA VAL A 621 21.52 -21.76 -11.88
C VAL A 621 20.31 -22.44 -11.24
N SER A 622 20.06 -22.14 -9.98
CA SER A 622 19.03 -22.77 -9.15
C SER A 622 17.68 -22.05 -9.19
N THR A 623 17.65 -20.76 -9.53
CA THR A 623 16.41 -19.98 -9.62
C THR A 623 16.52 -18.85 -10.65
N VAL A 624 15.38 -18.47 -11.23
CA VAL A 624 15.25 -17.34 -12.17
C VAL A 624 14.05 -16.48 -11.83
N ALA A 625 14.05 -15.22 -12.30
CA ALA A 625 12.90 -14.32 -12.27
C ALA A 625 12.88 -13.41 -13.50
N VAL A 626 11.70 -12.90 -13.84
CA VAL A 626 11.50 -11.87 -14.86
C VAL A 626 10.87 -10.64 -14.20
N ASP A 627 11.58 -9.52 -14.23
CA ASP A 627 11.08 -8.28 -13.62
C ASP A 627 9.99 -7.61 -14.49
N PRO A 628 9.31 -6.56 -13.99
CA PRO A 628 8.28 -5.87 -14.75
C PRO A 628 8.75 -5.15 -16.02
N ALA A 629 10.05 -4.93 -16.18
CA ALA A 629 10.65 -4.37 -17.39
C ALA A 629 11.02 -5.46 -18.41
N GLY A 630 10.76 -6.74 -18.11
CA GLY A 630 11.09 -7.86 -18.97
C GLY A 630 12.57 -8.25 -18.92
N GLN A 631 13.31 -7.80 -17.91
CA GLN A 631 14.71 -8.16 -17.72
C GLN A 631 14.82 -9.49 -16.98
N GLY A 632 15.85 -10.25 -17.33
CA GLY A 632 16.09 -11.58 -16.80
C GLY A 632 17.01 -11.56 -15.60
N TRP A 633 16.64 -12.34 -14.59
CA TRP A 633 17.41 -12.53 -13.38
C TRP A 633 17.66 -14.01 -13.17
N ALA A 634 18.88 -14.37 -12.80
CA ALA A 634 19.30 -15.73 -12.52
C ALA A 634 20.15 -15.75 -11.26
N ALA A 635 20.00 -16.79 -10.44
CA ALA A 635 20.85 -16.97 -9.27
C ALA A 635 21.22 -18.43 -9.05
N GLY A 636 22.41 -18.62 -8.51
CA GLY A 636 23.03 -19.91 -8.23
C GLY A 636 23.87 -19.80 -6.96
N ALA A 637 24.59 -20.85 -6.59
CA ALA A 637 25.45 -20.80 -5.41
C ALA A 637 26.41 -19.60 -5.46
N GLY A 638 26.25 -18.69 -4.51
CA GLY A 638 27.13 -17.54 -4.34
C GLY A 638 27.08 -16.50 -5.45
N ARG A 639 26.12 -16.54 -6.39
CA ARG A 639 26.11 -15.62 -7.55
C ARG A 639 24.71 -15.19 -7.97
N ILE A 640 24.60 -13.95 -8.41
CA ILE A 640 23.39 -13.39 -9.04
C ILE A 640 23.79 -12.73 -10.35
N TRP A 641 23.12 -13.13 -11.42
CA TRP A 641 23.27 -12.60 -12.76
C TRP A 641 22.02 -11.84 -13.19
N HIS A 642 22.26 -10.86 -14.06
CA HIS A 642 21.25 -10.02 -14.68
C HIS A 642 21.48 -9.96 -16.18
N ARG A 643 20.38 -9.83 -16.92
CA ARG A 643 20.39 -9.66 -18.37
C ARG A 643 19.30 -8.71 -18.82
N GLU A 644 19.69 -7.73 -19.63
CA GLU A 644 18.78 -6.75 -20.21
C GLU A 644 17.89 -7.37 -21.30
N GLY A 645 16.57 -7.44 -21.03
CA GLY A 645 15.52 -7.77 -22.01
C GLY A 645 15.71 -9.08 -22.82
N PRO A 646 14.78 -9.38 -23.73
CA PRO A 646 14.88 -10.52 -24.65
C PRO A 646 15.68 -10.20 -25.93
N GLU A 647 16.39 -9.07 -26.00
CA GLU A 647 17.10 -8.64 -27.21
C GLU A 647 18.32 -9.53 -27.52
N ALA A 648 18.62 -9.75 -28.79
CA ALA A 648 19.61 -10.75 -29.24
C ALA A 648 21.06 -10.43 -28.84
N ASN A 649 21.37 -9.16 -28.61
CA ASN A 649 22.75 -8.71 -28.34
C ASN A 649 23.05 -8.57 -26.86
N ALA A 650 22.05 -8.66 -25.99
CA ALA A 650 22.27 -8.48 -24.56
C ALA A 650 22.82 -9.77 -23.93
N VAL A 651 23.65 -9.60 -22.90
CA VAL A 651 24.51 -10.64 -22.34
C VAL A 651 24.27 -10.73 -20.83
N TRP A 652 24.33 -11.95 -20.30
CA TRP A 652 24.30 -12.18 -18.86
C TRP A 652 25.52 -11.57 -18.17
N THR A 653 25.27 -10.73 -17.17
CA THR A 653 26.29 -10.05 -16.37
C THR A 653 26.17 -10.48 -14.92
N CYS A 654 27.28 -10.89 -14.30
CA CYS A 654 27.30 -11.23 -12.87
C CYS A 654 27.34 -9.94 -12.05
N LEU A 655 26.25 -9.62 -11.35
CA LEU A 655 26.15 -8.40 -10.53
C LEU A 655 26.57 -8.61 -9.07
N TRP A 656 26.50 -9.86 -8.61
CA TRP A 656 26.92 -10.24 -7.27
C TRP A 656 27.62 -11.59 -7.29
N ALA A 657 28.73 -11.68 -6.55
CA ALA A 657 29.46 -12.92 -6.36
C ALA A 657 30.06 -12.97 -4.95
N ASN A 658 30.00 -14.15 -4.34
CA ASN A 658 30.73 -14.51 -3.14
C ASN A 658 31.02 -16.01 -3.19
N ASP A 659 32.26 -16.36 -3.54
CA ASP A 659 32.68 -17.75 -3.70
C ASP A 659 32.68 -18.55 -2.38
N GLN A 660 32.59 -17.88 -1.23
CA GLN A 660 32.44 -18.54 0.07
C GLN A 660 31.00 -19.00 0.32
N TRP A 661 30.02 -18.46 -0.42
CA TRP A 661 28.63 -18.82 -0.23
C TRP A 661 28.23 -19.98 -1.14
N LEU A 662 28.47 -21.20 -0.66
CA LEU A 662 28.20 -22.43 -1.41
C LEU A 662 26.73 -22.84 -1.40
N VAL A 663 25.92 -22.24 -0.52
CA VAL A 663 24.50 -22.54 -0.40
C VAL A 663 23.74 -21.85 -1.55
N PRO A 664 22.94 -22.60 -2.34
CA PRO A 664 22.24 -22.02 -3.48
C PRO A 664 21.08 -21.11 -3.05
N PHE A 665 20.75 -20.15 -3.90
CA PHE A 665 19.50 -19.40 -3.83
C PHE A 665 18.34 -20.30 -4.24
N VAL A 666 17.25 -20.29 -3.46
CA VAL A 666 16.07 -21.13 -3.72
C VAL A 666 14.93 -20.35 -4.36
N SER A 667 14.93 -19.02 -4.24
CA SER A 667 13.92 -18.16 -4.87
C SER A 667 14.44 -16.74 -4.99
N LEU A 668 13.96 -16.03 -6.00
CA LEU A 668 14.36 -14.66 -6.31
C LEU A 668 13.13 -13.82 -6.66
N PHE A 669 13.07 -12.64 -6.08
CA PHE A 669 12.13 -11.57 -6.41
C PHE A 669 12.90 -10.49 -7.14
N ALA A 670 12.39 -10.08 -8.30
CA ALA A 670 12.99 -9.01 -9.08
C ALA A 670 11.92 -7.97 -9.43
N ASP A 671 12.26 -6.72 -9.15
CA ASP A 671 11.53 -5.52 -9.54
C ASP A 671 12.53 -4.51 -10.12
N VAL A 672 12.03 -3.43 -10.71
CA VAL A 672 12.85 -2.40 -11.36
C VAL A 672 13.79 -1.77 -10.32
N GLY A 673 15.09 -2.06 -10.43
CA GLY A 673 16.14 -1.56 -9.54
C GLY A 673 16.21 -2.25 -8.17
N LEU A 674 15.47 -3.35 -7.96
CA LEU A 674 15.46 -4.12 -6.71
C LEU A 674 15.48 -5.62 -7.00
N VAL A 675 16.39 -6.33 -6.34
CA VAL A 675 16.39 -7.79 -6.34
C VAL A 675 16.49 -8.30 -4.91
N ILE A 676 15.66 -9.26 -4.53
CA ILE A 676 15.72 -9.92 -3.24
C ILE A 676 15.82 -11.42 -3.49
N ALA A 677 16.85 -12.06 -2.93
CA ALA A 677 17.08 -13.48 -3.08
C ALA A 677 17.15 -14.15 -1.70
N VAL A 678 16.57 -15.34 -1.60
CA VAL A 678 16.62 -16.18 -0.40
C VAL A 678 17.45 -17.43 -0.65
N THR A 679 18.37 -17.74 0.26
CA THR A 679 19.22 -18.95 0.21
C THR A 679 18.54 -20.13 0.90
N ALA A 680 18.99 -21.35 0.59
CA ALA A 680 18.45 -22.56 1.20
C ALA A 680 18.65 -22.61 2.73
N ASP A 681 19.60 -21.87 3.29
CA ASP A 681 19.84 -21.72 4.73
C ASP A 681 19.09 -20.52 5.37
N GLY A 682 18.22 -19.86 4.59
CA GLY A 682 17.33 -18.79 5.03
C GLY A 682 17.97 -17.41 5.15
N ALA A 683 19.15 -17.20 4.57
CA ALA A 683 19.67 -15.85 4.40
C ALA A 683 18.84 -15.07 3.37
N ILE A 684 18.77 -13.76 3.55
CA ILE A 684 18.08 -12.84 2.63
C ILE A 684 19.11 -11.82 2.15
N LEU A 685 19.39 -11.83 0.86
CA LEU A 685 20.25 -10.87 0.20
C LEU A 685 19.39 -9.92 -0.64
N GLU A 686 19.62 -8.61 -0.48
CA GLU A 686 18.92 -7.56 -1.22
C GLU A 686 19.93 -6.76 -2.04
N GLY A 687 19.70 -6.67 -3.34
CA GLY A 687 20.44 -5.83 -4.27
C GLY A 687 19.61 -4.61 -4.67
N ARG A 688 20.23 -3.44 -4.68
CA ARG A 688 19.63 -2.19 -5.16
C ARG A 688 20.56 -1.50 -6.14
N GLN A 689 20.01 -1.05 -7.26
CA GLN A 689 20.76 -0.25 -8.23
C GLN A 689 21.07 1.15 -7.64
N LEU A 690 22.32 1.59 -7.80
CA LEU A 690 22.84 2.92 -7.48
C LEU A 690 22.83 3.78 -8.76
N ASP A 691 22.66 5.09 -8.60
CA ASP A 691 22.69 6.05 -9.70
C ASP A 691 24.13 6.31 -10.18
N ALA A 692 24.32 6.46 -11.50
CA ALA A 692 25.64 6.55 -12.14
C ALA A 692 26.30 7.96 -12.14
N GLU A 693 25.78 8.93 -11.38
CA GLU A 693 26.34 10.31 -11.32
C GLU A 693 26.83 10.69 -9.91
N SER A 694 27.65 9.84 -9.29
CA SER A 694 28.34 10.15 -8.03
C SER A 694 29.85 10.08 -8.12
N ASP A 695 30.45 10.39 -9.28
CA ASP A 695 31.90 10.54 -9.43
C ASP A 695 32.25 11.77 -10.27
N THR A 696 32.50 12.91 -9.61
CA THR A 696 33.45 13.92 -10.10
C THR A 696 33.94 14.84 -8.97
N GLU A 697 35.26 14.79 -8.76
CA GLU A 697 36.15 15.78 -8.12
C GLU A 697 36.03 16.06 -6.61
N PHE A 698 36.67 15.21 -5.80
CA PHE A 698 37.32 15.71 -4.58
C PHE A 698 38.56 16.51 -4.94
N ILE A 699 38.41 17.83 -4.88
CA ILE A 699 39.46 18.84 -4.88
C ILE A 699 40.55 18.45 -3.87
N THR A 700 41.77 18.31 -4.40
CA THR A 700 43.02 18.27 -3.64
C THR A 700 43.08 19.43 -2.63
N ALA A 701 43.32 19.10 -1.36
CA ALA A 701 43.56 20.07 -0.31
C ALA A 701 44.75 21.00 -0.67
N PRO A 702 44.65 22.33 -0.46
CA PRO A 702 45.83 23.14 -0.28
C PRO A 702 46.32 23.01 1.16
N GLN A 703 47.61 22.77 1.31
CA GLN A 703 48.33 23.01 2.56
C GLN A 703 48.34 24.51 2.88
N LYS A 704 48.04 24.81 4.14
CA LYS A 704 48.13 26.09 4.89
C LYS A 704 47.06 27.15 4.64
#